data_AF-A0A958KDN6-F1
#
_entry.id   AF-A0A958KDN6-F1
#
_cell.length_a   1.000
_cell.length_b   1.000
_cell.length_c   1.000
_cell.angle_alpha   90.00
_cell.angle_beta   90.00
_cell.angle_gamma   90.00
#
_symmetry.space_group_name_H-M   'P 1'
#
loop_
_entity.id
_entity.type
_entity.pdbx_description
1 polymer ?
#
loop_
_entity_poly.entity_id
_entity_poly.type
_entity_poly.pdbx_seq_one_letter_code
_entity_poly.pdbx_strand_id
1 'polypeptide(L)'
;MSRFLKALFLPLLVVGLSGCPDADINVGLFGSRYEGPVAASIQLVGPGPAGSYEAGAVISPLQFQILDENGDLLVEGPDAEARYLARVSGSASLLKGSAMISPINGLLDYSILGVWVELAGAGYTISIEKEDTRSAGGTGLLVASTGAFDVVPAAADATQSDLSMDQTVVGIGAQVTATLAVKDAYGNQLTSSSGVTVSIDKTYTYLSSGTVTDNGAGIFERIFTGANPGTETVVAAVNGMGVPTSLSVEVVAGGGGATKLVFTSGATDARSDECLIYTVEVQNATNVPVTAHGGKTIALSDDDGLYGDFYAIGDTGCGTGGQNSLVIPDGNASGQFRYRNPSSQSKTLTALSAPLTQAQTTVLLGPNQIAIEGTLASFGEEDCSEITLHVQDSQGTDANANGDVMINLGSSGTGAGAFYSDVNCNTSDTQAIIVDGTTSITVYYQSFAVGSFDITAIDQAASLNSGYRNDGNMLPFCQSGGRDSKTLYNDIGAGTPGNPYVICTVAQFQDLGSSCGATSNGCSDNYLLRADLDFSGPVPLSPIGNVSNNFTGSFDGGSHKLKSLTISLPTTDYVGIFGYLGAAGYVHDLKVESLSIHGNGFVGGLAGRSYGQIENIDATLGASTVMADANYAGGITGQQFNHMTNIFSSVAVNGSSVGGITAIQGGSGKILTNVHSSGTVTGTVYTAGLVGQLQSSAQVRQSSFSGSVSGTSNVGGLVGATGAGSGILESFSTGTVNGNNSVGGLVGFSYNISTIQNSYSTSPVVAISGTAGGLVGSINIGSSAILRNYAIGSVSGATAGGLVGNGDNTPGSYTNNYWNLSTSGQASAIGSGSAAGVSTGQVEGLTTSQMAAQGSFTSWDFFNTWIMVNGRPQLRNNPEPPPVATCGGPAVLDEVHFGGMVLCAYGDGSTTGVNYSGKASLCGSGSHVCSFNEYFTNRNMVPQKMAWIAHTGDYSVSTTGSGGAWSTNSTASWGPVTNTQAAYFCNDGPGGGGGIQGPYCSYHHAGLRSEGTMCCPD
;
A
#
# COMPACT_ATOMS: atom_id res chain seq x y z
N MET A 1 -47.96 -52.11 14.54
CA MET A 1 -47.10 -52.56 13.43
C MET A 1 -45.65 -52.18 13.77
N SER A 2 -44.69 -53.11 13.81
CA SER A 2 -43.90 -53.68 12.69
C SER A 2 -42.95 -52.64 12.05
N ARG A 3 -41.61 -52.75 12.09
CA ARG A 3 -40.62 -53.86 11.94
C ARG A 3 -40.37 -54.32 10.49
N PHE A 4 -39.13 -54.80 10.30
CA PHE A 4 -38.47 -55.48 9.16
C PHE A 4 -37.57 -54.59 8.28
N LEU A 5 -36.44 -55.07 7.72
CA LEU A 5 -35.84 -56.44 7.61
C LEU A 5 -34.27 -56.28 7.74
N LYS A 6 -33.51 -57.04 8.57
CA LYS A 6 -32.73 -58.29 8.29
C LYS A 6 -31.69 -58.20 7.15
N ALA A 7 -30.57 -58.96 7.08
CA ALA A 7 -29.92 -60.04 7.86
C ALA A 7 -28.52 -60.33 7.21
N LEU A 8 -27.52 -61.12 7.67
CA LEU A 8 -27.12 -61.95 8.86
C LEU A 8 -25.55 -61.97 8.83
N PHE A 9 -24.69 -62.65 9.63
CA PHE A 9 -24.70 -63.76 10.62
C PHE A 9 -24.05 -63.28 11.97
N LEU A 10 -23.94 -64.00 13.10
CA LEU A 10 -24.04 -65.42 13.55
C LEU A 10 -22.67 -66.21 13.60
N PRO A 11 -22.47 -67.17 14.56
CA PRO A 11 -21.36 -67.05 15.55
C PRO A 11 -20.79 -68.39 16.14
N LEU A 12 -20.08 -68.35 17.29
CA LEU A 12 -20.20 -69.25 18.48
C LEU A 12 -19.35 -68.66 19.66
N LEU A 13 -19.88 -68.29 20.85
CA LEU A 13 -20.22 -69.06 22.08
C LEU A 13 -18.96 -69.56 22.87
N VAL A 14 -18.81 -69.47 24.21
CA VAL A 14 -19.77 -69.52 25.36
C VAL A 14 -19.36 -68.63 26.57
N VAL A 15 -20.39 -68.07 27.23
CA VAL A 15 -20.62 -67.57 28.64
C VAL A 15 -19.66 -68.06 29.76
N GLY A 16 -19.38 -67.33 30.87
CA GLY A 16 -19.75 -65.96 31.33
C GLY A 16 -19.96 -65.82 32.87
N LEU A 17 -20.27 -64.60 33.36
CA LEU A 17 -20.65 -64.18 34.76
C LEU A 17 -19.51 -64.21 35.84
N SER A 18 -19.49 -63.45 36.94
CA SER A 18 -20.09 -62.15 37.41
C SER A 18 -19.57 -61.86 38.86
N GLY A 19 -19.52 -60.66 39.47
CA GLY A 19 -19.83 -59.27 39.08
C GLY A 19 -20.05 -58.33 40.31
N CYS A 20 -19.96 -57.01 40.13
CA CYS A 20 -20.19 -55.92 41.14
C CYS A 20 -19.09 -55.79 42.27
N PRO A 21 -19.20 -54.91 43.29
CA PRO A 21 -18.53 -53.59 43.22
C PRO A 21 -17.77 -53.12 44.51
N ASP A 22 -17.31 -51.86 44.47
CA ASP A 22 -17.00 -50.93 45.58
C ASP A 22 -15.74 -51.05 46.47
N ALA A 23 -15.05 -49.89 46.57
CA ALA A 23 -14.39 -49.23 47.70
C ALA A 23 -13.39 -49.94 48.66
N ASP A 24 -12.29 -49.21 48.90
CA ASP A 24 -11.47 -49.10 50.12
C ASP A 24 -11.43 -50.27 51.12
N ILE A 25 -10.34 -51.06 51.05
CA ILE A 25 -9.79 -51.76 52.22
C ILE A 25 -8.29 -51.45 52.33
N ASN A 26 -7.93 -50.57 53.27
CA ASN A 26 -6.56 -50.36 53.69
C ASN A 26 -6.26 -51.27 54.90
N VAL A 27 -5.77 -52.49 54.64
CA VAL A 27 -5.30 -53.42 55.68
C VAL A 27 -3.91 -53.92 55.31
N GLY A 28 -2.92 -53.56 56.12
CA GLY A 28 -1.58 -54.11 56.00
C GLY A 28 -1.53 -55.58 56.41
N LEU A 29 -1.18 -56.45 55.47
CA LEU A 29 -0.67 -57.79 55.76
C LEU A 29 0.85 -57.78 55.66
N PHE A 30 1.52 -58.40 56.63
CA PHE A 30 2.98 -58.50 56.70
C PHE A 30 3.52 -59.41 55.58
N GLY A 31 3.67 -58.85 54.38
CA GLY A 31 4.68 -59.30 53.43
C GLY A 31 6.02 -58.77 53.89
N SER A 32 6.77 -59.57 54.66
CA SER A 32 8.17 -59.30 54.95
C SER A 32 8.94 -59.27 53.63
N ARG A 33 9.21 -58.06 53.10
CA ARG A 33 10.16 -57.93 52.00
C ARG A 33 11.50 -58.49 52.47
N TYR A 34 12.04 -59.40 51.68
CA TYR A 34 13.35 -59.98 51.91
C TYR A 34 14.38 -58.84 52.01
N GLU A 35 14.97 -58.63 53.18
CA GLU A 35 16.34 -58.13 53.28
C GLU A 35 17.26 -59.31 52.91
N GLY A 36 17.17 -59.72 51.64
CA GLY A 36 18.16 -60.57 51.01
C GLY A 36 19.43 -59.76 50.72
N PRO A 37 20.56 -60.42 50.44
CA PRO A 37 21.80 -59.74 50.15
C PRO A 37 21.64 -58.75 48.98
N VAL A 38 22.37 -57.65 49.07
CA VAL A 38 22.53 -56.65 47.99
C VAL A 38 23.95 -56.75 47.43
N ALA A 39 24.16 -56.27 46.21
CA ALA A 39 25.49 -56.32 45.62
C ALA A 39 26.44 -55.35 46.37
N ALA A 40 27.61 -55.85 46.76
CA ALA A 40 28.66 -55.06 47.41
C ALA A 40 29.90 -54.86 46.50
N SER A 41 30.12 -55.75 45.52
CA SER A 41 31.09 -55.50 44.44
C SER A 41 30.71 -56.16 43.12
N ILE A 42 31.25 -55.62 42.02
CA ILE A 42 31.28 -56.27 40.71
C ILE A 42 32.75 -56.49 40.37
N GLN A 43 33.11 -57.66 39.85
CA GLN A 43 34.49 -58.01 39.50
C GLN A 43 34.56 -58.70 38.14
N LEU A 44 35.63 -58.51 37.39
CA LEU A 44 35.90 -59.25 36.16
C LEU A 44 36.33 -60.68 36.49
N VAL A 45 35.76 -61.67 35.80
CA VAL A 45 36.11 -63.08 35.92
C VAL A 45 37.21 -63.41 34.89
N GLY A 46 38.42 -63.66 35.39
CA GLY A 46 39.59 -63.97 34.55
C GLY A 46 40.38 -62.73 34.08
N PRO A 47 41.36 -62.94 33.19
CA PRO A 47 42.16 -61.84 32.65
C PRO A 47 41.35 -60.98 31.68
N GLY A 48 41.45 -59.67 31.81
CA GLY A 48 40.84 -58.73 30.87
C GLY A 48 41.58 -58.64 29.52
N PRO A 49 41.00 -57.94 28.54
CA PRO A 49 41.64 -57.68 27.26
C PRO A 49 42.98 -56.97 27.47
N ALA A 50 44.02 -57.50 26.85
CA ALA A 50 45.38 -57.00 26.93
C ALA A 50 46.07 -57.13 25.56
N GLY A 51 46.94 -56.18 25.22
CA GLY A 51 47.58 -56.08 23.91
C GLY A 51 46.80 -55.21 22.94
N SER A 52 47.09 -55.36 21.65
CA SER A 52 46.50 -54.61 20.55
C SER A 52 45.56 -55.47 19.70
N TYR A 53 44.39 -54.92 19.35
CA TYR A 53 43.42 -55.52 18.44
C TYR A 53 43.43 -54.77 17.10
N GLU A 54 43.16 -55.42 15.97
CA GLU A 54 42.92 -54.71 14.71
C GLU A 54 41.55 -54.00 14.76
N ALA A 55 41.42 -52.86 14.07
CA ALA A 55 40.15 -52.16 13.92
C ALA A 55 39.07 -53.11 13.35
N GLY A 56 37.90 -53.15 14.00
CA GLY A 56 36.81 -54.08 13.68
C GLY A 56 36.93 -55.49 14.28
N ALA A 57 38.05 -55.85 14.92
CA ALA A 57 38.21 -57.18 15.53
C ALA A 57 37.39 -57.32 16.84
N VAL A 58 36.79 -58.49 17.05
CA VAL A 58 36.01 -58.79 18.25
C VAL A 58 36.91 -59.04 19.45
N ILE A 59 36.74 -58.22 20.48
CA ILE A 59 37.37 -58.32 21.78
C ILE A 59 36.71 -59.50 22.52
N SER A 60 37.55 -60.46 22.93
CA SER A 60 37.11 -61.79 23.38
C SER A 60 36.38 -61.77 24.74
N PRO A 61 35.67 -62.85 25.14
CA PRO A 61 34.49 -62.77 25.99
C PRO A 61 34.77 -62.22 27.40
N LEU A 62 33.99 -61.21 27.79
CA LEU A 62 34.03 -60.64 29.13
C LEU A 62 32.92 -61.25 29.98
N GLN A 63 33.31 -61.86 31.11
CA GLN A 63 32.38 -62.30 32.14
C GLN A 63 32.65 -61.53 33.43
N PHE A 64 31.61 -61.08 34.12
CA PHE A 64 31.71 -60.36 35.39
C PHE A 64 30.88 -61.08 36.46
N GLN A 65 31.41 -61.15 37.68
CA GLN A 65 30.71 -61.67 38.85
C GLN A 65 30.21 -60.52 39.73
N ILE A 66 28.99 -60.65 40.23
CA ILE A 66 28.38 -59.76 41.21
C ILE A 66 28.42 -60.49 42.54
N LEU A 67 29.01 -59.84 43.54
CA LEU A 67 29.25 -60.43 44.86
C LEU A 67 28.49 -59.66 45.94
N ASP A 68 28.05 -60.39 46.96
CA ASP A 68 27.45 -59.82 48.18
C ASP A 68 28.51 -59.23 49.13
N GLU A 69 28.08 -58.76 50.31
CA GLU A 69 28.96 -58.19 51.34
C GLU A 69 29.93 -59.20 51.99
N ASN A 70 29.67 -60.51 51.85
CA ASN A 70 30.54 -61.58 52.33
C ASN A 70 31.58 -62.00 51.26
N GLY A 71 31.34 -61.64 49.99
CA GLY A 71 32.17 -61.98 48.85
C GLY A 71 31.69 -63.22 48.07
N ASP A 72 30.50 -63.74 48.38
CA ASP A 72 29.88 -64.86 47.67
C ASP A 72 29.07 -64.38 46.45
N LEU A 73 28.85 -65.27 45.47
CA LEU A 73 28.06 -64.95 44.27
C LEU A 73 26.62 -64.57 44.62
N LEU A 74 26.18 -63.41 44.16
CA LEU A 74 24.83 -62.91 44.41
C LEU A 74 23.80 -63.65 43.53
N VAL A 75 23.33 -64.80 44.00
CA VAL A 75 22.38 -65.67 43.31
C VAL A 75 20.90 -65.34 43.56
N GLU A 76 20.58 -64.67 44.67
CA GLU A 76 19.23 -64.28 45.08
C GLU A 76 19.24 -62.86 45.67
N GLY A 77 18.10 -62.17 45.62
CA GLY A 77 17.95 -60.78 46.08
C GLY A 77 17.67 -59.79 44.94
N PRO A 78 17.32 -58.53 45.25
CA PRO A 78 16.88 -57.53 44.26
C PRO A 78 17.97 -57.18 43.22
N ASP A 79 19.23 -57.39 43.58
CA ASP A 79 20.38 -57.05 42.75
C ASP A 79 20.85 -58.21 41.84
N ALA A 80 20.36 -59.43 42.10
CA ALA A 80 20.56 -60.60 41.24
C ALA A 80 19.67 -60.58 39.98
N GLU A 81 18.49 -59.95 40.05
CA GLU A 81 17.58 -59.74 38.91
C GLU A 81 17.80 -58.39 38.19
N ALA A 82 18.73 -57.57 38.67
CA ALA A 82 18.97 -56.21 38.15
C ALA A 82 19.52 -56.20 36.71
N ARG A 83 19.66 -54.99 36.16
CA ARG A 83 20.15 -54.75 34.80
C ARG A 83 21.45 -53.97 34.81
N TYR A 84 22.38 -54.40 33.96
CA TYR A 84 23.73 -53.86 33.87
C TYR A 84 24.09 -53.53 32.42
N LEU A 85 24.88 -52.48 32.24
CA LEU A 85 25.27 -51.90 30.96
C LEU A 85 26.79 -51.84 30.82
N ALA A 86 27.31 -52.25 29.67
CA ALA A 86 28.72 -52.09 29.29
C ALA A 86 28.98 -50.77 28.53
N ARG A 87 30.10 -50.10 28.82
CA ARG A 87 30.63 -48.94 28.08
C ARG A 87 32.09 -49.15 27.70
N VAL A 88 32.54 -48.57 26.59
CA VAL A 88 33.97 -48.28 26.36
C VAL A 88 34.23 -46.82 26.73
N SER A 89 35.39 -46.57 27.35
CA SER A 89 35.97 -45.24 27.47
C SER A 89 37.33 -45.17 26.79
N GLY A 90 37.55 -44.09 26.05
CA GLY A 90 38.73 -43.81 25.25
C GLY A 90 38.45 -42.66 24.27
N SER A 91 39.47 -42.20 23.55
CA SER A 91 39.31 -41.11 22.58
C SER A 91 38.48 -41.56 21.38
N ALA A 92 37.32 -40.93 21.19
CA ALA A 92 36.39 -41.14 20.07
C ALA A 92 36.07 -42.61 19.75
N SER A 93 35.25 -43.27 20.58
CA SER A 93 34.76 -44.63 20.32
C SER A 93 33.23 -44.70 20.27
N LEU A 94 32.68 -44.99 19.10
CA LEU A 94 31.28 -45.40 18.92
C LEU A 94 31.21 -46.91 19.18
N LEU A 95 30.56 -47.34 20.26
CA LEU A 95 30.35 -48.76 20.53
C LEU A 95 29.20 -49.30 19.65
N LYS A 96 29.44 -50.38 18.91
CA LYS A 96 28.39 -51.29 18.47
C LYS A 96 28.43 -52.52 19.39
N GLY A 97 27.27 -52.94 19.89
CA GLY A 97 27.15 -54.08 20.82
C GLY A 97 26.80 -53.74 22.27
N SER A 98 26.47 -52.48 22.61
CA SER A 98 25.93 -52.16 23.95
C SER A 98 24.56 -52.81 24.15
N ALA A 99 24.47 -53.80 25.03
CA ALA A 99 23.23 -54.49 25.34
C ALA A 99 23.03 -54.65 26.86
N MET A 100 21.77 -54.80 27.24
CA MET A 100 21.32 -54.97 28.62
C MET A 100 21.38 -56.45 28.98
N ILE A 101 22.18 -56.82 29.98
CA ILE A 101 22.23 -58.18 30.51
C ILE A 101 21.73 -58.16 31.96
N SER A 102 20.91 -59.16 32.30
CA SER A 102 20.56 -59.51 33.68
C SER A 102 21.40 -60.73 34.11
N PRO A 103 21.85 -60.80 35.37
CA PRO A 103 22.70 -61.89 35.85
C PRO A 103 22.01 -63.26 35.76
N ILE A 104 22.83 -64.31 35.59
CA ILE A 104 22.41 -65.70 35.79
C ILE A 104 23.33 -66.26 36.89
N ASN A 105 22.74 -66.62 38.04
CA ASN A 105 23.48 -67.10 39.22
C ASN A 105 24.65 -66.16 39.63
N GLY A 106 24.43 -64.85 39.63
CA GLY A 106 25.43 -63.83 39.98
C GLY A 106 26.45 -63.51 38.88
N LEU A 107 26.35 -64.11 37.68
CA LEU A 107 27.27 -63.88 36.56
C LEU A 107 26.61 -63.10 35.41
N LEU A 108 27.32 -62.09 34.90
CA LEU A 108 27.04 -61.36 33.65
C LEU A 108 28.00 -61.85 32.57
N ASP A 109 27.50 -62.39 31.46
CA ASP A 109 28.31 -62.94 30.38
C ASP A 109 28.08 -62.22 29.05
N TYR A 110 29.05 -61.43 28.61
CA TYR A 110 29.01 -60.67 27.35
C TYR A 110 29.56 -61.45 26.14
N SER A 111 29.94 -62.73 26.29
CA SER A 111 30.46 -63.58 25.21
C SER A 111 29.54 -63.65 23.98
N ILE A 112 28.23 -63.53 24.18
CA ILE A 112 27.19 -63.75 23.18
C ILE A 112 27.00 -62.57 22.21
N LEU A 113 27.59 -61.41 22.50
CA LEU A 113 27.30 -60.16 21.80
C LEU A 113 28.41 -59.71 20.84
N GLY A 114 29.67 -59.99 21.19
CA GLY A 114 30.86 -59.56 20.44
C GLY A 114 31.05 -58.03 20.47
N VAL A 115 32.00 -57.55 21.27
CA VAL A 115 32.33 -56.12 21.35
C VAL A 115 33.54 -55.83 20.44
N TRP A 116 33.48 -54.78 19.62
CA TRP A 116 34.62 -54.33 18.79
C TRP A 116 34.72 -52.80 18.77
N VAL A 117 35.84 -52.29 18.24
CA VAL A 117 36.11 -50.86 18.07
C VAL A 117 36.62 -50.64 16.64
N GLU A 118 36.06 -49.65 15.92
CA GLU A 118 36.34 -49.41 14.49
C GLU A 118 37.42 -48.34 14.24
N LEU A 119 37.81 -47.59 15.28
CA LEU A 119 38.82 -46.54 15.22
C LEU A 119 40.10 -46.97 15.94
N ALA A 120 41.26 -46.70 15.33
CA ALA A 120 42.56 -46.96 15.90
C ALA A 120 42.93 -45.92 16.97
N GLY A 121 43.49 -46.38 18.08
CA GLY A 121 43.80 -45.56 19.26
C GLY A 121 44.34 -46.41 20.41
N ALA A 122 44.92 -45.75 21.42
CA ALA A 122 45.54 -46.42 22.55
C ALA A 122 44.77 -46.20 23.85
N GLY A 123 44.84 -47.17 24.77
CA GLY A 123 44.34 -47.04 26.14
C GLY A 123 42.82 -47.16 26.32
N TYR A 124 42.11 -47.84 25.42
CA TYR A 124 40.68 -48.12 25.58
C TYR A 124 40.42 -49.04 26.79
N THR A 125 39.37 -48.76 27.55
CA THR A 125 38.92 -49.60 28.68
C THR A 125 37.42 -49.85 28.59
N ILE A 126 36.96 -51.00 29.09
CA ILE A 126 35.54 -51.37 29.17
C ILE A 126 35.08 -51.32 30.62
N SER A 127 33.99 -50.61 30.93
CA SER A 127 33.36 -50.57 32.26
C SER A 127 31.95 -51.16 32.25
N ILE A 128 31.53 -51.70 33.41
CA ILE A 128 30.17 -52.19 33.67
C ILE A 128 29.52 -51.33 34.76
N GLU A 129 28.30 -50.86 34.52
CA GLU A 129 27.50 -50.02 35.42
C GLU A 129 26.10 -50.64 35.64
N LYS A 130 25.49 -50.41 36.82
CA LYS A 130 24.12 -50.83 37.16
C LYS A 130 23.11 -49.72 36.86
N GLU A 131 21.94 -50.05 36.31
CA GLU A 131 20.94 -49.04 35.91
C GLU A 131 19.94 -48.68 37.04
N ASP A 132 20.07 -47.44 37.55
CA ASP A 132 19.25 -46.72 38.54
C ASP A 132 19.24 -47.23 40.01
N THR A 133 19.10 -46.27 40.93
CA THR A 133 19.18 -46.44 42.39
C THR A 133 17.98 -45.81 43.09
N ARG A 134 16.95 -46.60 43.41
CA ARG A 134 15.82 -46.14 44.24
C ARG A 134 15.38 -47.15 45.31
N SER A 135 15.68 -46.80 46.56
CA SER A 135 15.11 -47.32 47.81
C SER A 135 15.26 -48.82 48.15
N ALA A 136 16.46 -49.23 48.61
CA ALA A 136 16.65 -49.97 49.86
C ALA A 136 18.15 -50.07 50.24
N GLY A 137 18.54 -49.58 51.43
CA GLY A 137 19.76 -49.96 52.18
C GLY A 137 21.16 -49.64 51.62
N GLY A 138 21.46 -49.98 50.37
CA GLY A 138 22.82 -50.05 49.81
C GLY A 138 23.50 -48.69 49.57
N THR A 139 24.84 -48.69 49.62
CA THR A 139 25.68 -47.51 49.37
C THR A 139 26.60 -47.68 48.16
N GLY A 140 26.68 -46.65 47.31
CA GLY A 140 27.67 -46.54 46.24
C GLY A 140 27.20 -46.93 44.83
N LEU A 141 27.85 -46.36 43.82
CA LEU A 141 27.75 -46.79 42.43
C LEU A 141 28.74 -47.95 42.22
N LEU A 142 28.20 -49.13 41.94
CA LEU A 142 29.00 -50.32 41.65
C LEU A 142 29.52 -50.25 40.21
N VAL A 143 30.85 -50.21 40.05
CA VAL A 143 31.52 -50.20 38.75
C VAL A 143 32.68 -51.21 38.75
N ALA A 144 32.75 -52.03 37.72
CA ALA A 144 33.94 -52.80 37.38
C ALA A 144 34.51 -52.29 36.05
N SER A 145 35.84 -52.36 35.85
CA SER A 145 36.45 -52.04 34.56
C SER A 145 37.57 -53.02 34.20
N THR A 146 37.81 -53.19 32.90
CA THR A 146 38.94 -53.97 32.37
C THR A 146 40.27 -53.22 32.55
N GLY A 147 41.37 -53.94 32.30
CA GLY A 147 42.62 -53.30 31.91
C GLY A 147 42.48 -52.51 30.61
N ALA A 148 43.48 -51.68 30.32
CA ALA A 148 43.54 -50.91 29.08
C ALA A 148 44.13 -51.75 27.94
N PHE A 149 43.58 -51.58 26.73
CA PHE A 149 44.02 -52.22 25.50
C PHE A 149 44.09 -51.21 24.35
N ASP A 150 44.83 -51.56 23.30
CA ASP A 150 45.02 -50.70 22.13
C ASP A 150 44.27 -51.25 20.92
N VAL A 151 43.97 -50.39 19.96
CA VAL A 151 43.38 -50.72 18.66
C VAL A 151 44.30 -50.17 17.58
N VAL A 152 44.78 -51.02 16.68
CA VAL A 152 45.65 -50.65 15.55
C VAL A 152 44.84 -50.66 14.25
N PRO A 153 45.26 -49.90 13.21
CA PRO A 153 44.63 -49.96 11.89
C PRO A 153 44.58 -51.38 11.35
N ALA A 154 43.50 -51.71 10.65
CA ALA A 154 43.35 -52.96 9.92
C ALA A 154 44.15 -52.96 8.60
N ALA A 155 43.94 -53.98 7.76
CA ALA A 155 44.62 -54.10 6.47
C ALA A 155 44.34 -52.91 5.52
N ALA A 156 45.36 -52.56 4.72
CA ALA A 156 45.35 -51.43 3.78
C ALA A 156 44.22 -51.50 2.74
N ASP A 157 43.45 -50.42 2.59
CA ASP A 157 42.37 -50.27 1.62
C ASP A 157 42.64 -49.10 0.66
N ALA A 158 42.76 -49.41 -0.62
CA ALA A 158 42.97 -48.41 -1.68
C ALA A 158 41.79 -47.43 -1.82
N THR A 159 40.57 -47.82 -1.43
CA THR A 159 39.36 -47.00 -1.55
C THR A 159 39.25 -45.90 -0.50
N GLN A 160 39.91 -46.05 0.65
CA GLN A 160 39.94 -45.08 1.75
C GLN A 160 41.23 -44.24 1.80
N SER A 161 42.19 -44.55 0.93
CA SER A 161 43.51 -43.90 0.85
C SER A 161 43.46 -42.61 0.04
N ASP A 162 44.13 -41.55 0.50
CA ASP A 162 44.04 -40.20 -0.10
C ASP A 162 45.29 -39.87 -0.93
N LEU A 163 45.10 -39.50 -2.20
CA LEU A 163 46.14 -38.93 -3.06
C LEU A 163 46.01 -37.40 -3.11
N SER A 164 47.12 -36.71 -2.86
CA SER A 164 47.24 -35.25 -2.81
C SER A 164 48.48 -34.74 -3.57
N MET A 165 48.58 -33.43 -3.80
CA MET A 165 49.70 -32.80 -4.50
C MET A 165 49.88 -31.34 -4.07
N ASP A 166 51.12 -30.84 -4.07
CA ASP A 166 51.47 -29.48 -3.62
C ASP A 166 51.10 -28.35 -4.60
N GLN A 167 51.11 -28.60 -5.92
CA GLN A 167 50.77 -27.62 -6.96
C GLN A 167 50.04 -28.28 -8.15
N THR A 168 49.20 -27.53 -8.85
CA THR A 168 48.44 -28.01 -10.03
C THR A 168 48.84 -27.38 -11.36
N VAL A 169 49.75 -26.39 -11.34
CA VAL A 169 50.34 -25.78 -12.54
C VAL A 169 51.83 -25.60 -12.32
N VAL A 170 52.67 -25.96 -13.29
CA VAL A 170 54.13 -25.97 -13.17
C VAL A 170 54.80 -25.48 -14.47
N GLY A 171 55.95 -24.82 -14.36
CA GLY A 171 56.75 -24.45 -15.54
C GLY A 171 57.58 -25.62 -16.07
N ILE A 172 57.97 -25.58 -17.35
CA ILE A 172 59.02 -26.49 -17.86
C ILE A 172 60.28 -26.35 -16.99
N GLY A 173 60.80 -27.47 -16.47
CA GLY A 173 61.97 -27.54 -15.59
C GLY A 173 61.68 -27.36 -14.10
N ALA A 174 60.47 -26.95 -13.70
CA ALA A 174 60.07 -26.84 -12.29
C ALA A 174 59.47 -28.16 -11.76
N GLN A 175 59.47 -28.33 -10.43
CA GLN A 175 59.09 -29.57 -9.74
C GLN A 175 57.75 -29.45 -9.01
N VAL A 176 57.10 -30.61 -8.80
CA VAL A 176 55.80 -30.78 -8.14
C VAL A 176 55.78 -32.12 -7.40
N THR A 177 55.15 -32.20 -6.24
CA THR A 177 55.21 -33.34 -5.30
C THR A 177 53.84 -33.95 -5.08
N ALA A 178 53.67 -35.24 -5.40
CA ALA A 178 52.46 -36.01 -5.08
C ALA A 178 52.67 -36.82 -3.79
N THR A 179 51.68 -36.80 -2.89
CA THR A 179 51.72 -37.47 -1.59
C THR A 179 50.47 -38.33 -1.40
N LEU A 180 50.68 -39.63 -1.14
CA LEU A 180 49.64 -40.62 -0.87
C LEU A 180 49.67 -40.99 0.62
N ALA A 181 48.52 -40.85 1.31
CA ALA A 181 48.32 -41.35 2.67
C ALA A 181 47.48 -42.64 2.63
N VAL A 182 48.08 -43.77 2.99
CA VAL A 182 47.43 -45.08 2.96
C VAL A 182 46.67 -45.36 4.26
N LYS A 183 45.41 -45.79 4.12
CA LYS A 183 44.48 -46.07 5.23
C LYS A 183 43.93 -47.49 5.18
N ASP A 184 43.26 -47.90 6.26
CA ASP A 184 42.45 -49.12 6.31
C ASP A 184 41.00 -48.89 5.85
N ALA A 185 40.19 -49.96 5.82
CA ALA A 185 38.78 -49.93 5.42
C ALA A 185 37.85 -49.09 6.34
N TYR A 186 38.34 -48.64 7.49
CA TYR A 186 37.62 -47.78 8.44
C TYR A 186 38.12 -46.32 8.40
N GLY A 187 39.11 -46.01 7.56
CA GLY A 187 39.70 -44.68 7.42
C GLY A 187 40.83 -44.39 8.41
N ASN A 188 41.33 -45.38 9.15
CA ASN A 188 42.51 -45.22 10.01
C ASN A 188 43.78 -45.22 9.16
N GLN A 189 44.64 -44.21 9.28
CA GLN A 189 45.94 -44.21 8.61
C GLN A 189 46.86 -45.29 9.20
N LEU A 190 47.55 -46.04 8.34
CA LEU A 190 48.39 -47.17 8.74
C LEU A 190 49.58 -46.72 9.60
N THR A 191 49.76 -47.32 10.77
CA THR A 191 50.90 -47.01 11.68
C THR A 191 52.24 -47.57 11.19
N SER A 192 52.25 -48.46 10.18
CA SER A 192 53.46 -48.89 9.49
C SER A 192 53.21 -49.19 8.02
N SER A 193 54.24 -49.03 7.18
CA SER A 193 54.24 -49.35 5.75
C SER A 193 54.63 -50.81 5.45
N SER A 194 54.94 -51.62 6.47
CA SER A 194 55.49 -52.97 6.31
C SER A 194 54.51 -53.92 5.60
N GLY A 195 54.91 -54.40 4.41
CA GLY A 195 54.09 -55.31 3.59
C GLY A 195 53.09 -54.61 2.66
N VAL A 196 53.01 -53.28 2.70
CA VAL A 196 52.24 -52.49 1.74
C VAL A 196 53.08 -52.21 0.50
N THR A 197 52.48 -52.30 -0.68
CA THR A 197 53.10 -51.90 -1.96
C THR A 197 52.34 -50.74 -2.57
N VAL A 198 53.05 -49.72 -3.06
CA VAL A 198 52.47 -48.48 -3.57
C VAL A 198 53.09 -48.09 -4.91
N SER A 199 52.25 -47.58 -5.81
CA SER A 199 52.66 -46.87 -7.02
C SER A 199 51.95 -45.52 -7.09
N ILE A 200 52.65 -44.47 -7.53
CA ILE A 200 52.11 -43.14 -7.81
C ILE A 200 52.63 -42.76 -9.20
N ASP A 201 51.81 -42.90 -10.24
CA ASP A 201 52.26 -42.85 -11.65
C ASP A 201 51.48 -41.82 -12.48
N LYS A 202 51.97 -41.55 -13.69
CA LYS A 202 51.46 -40.54 -14.62
C LYS A 202 51.01 -41.17 -15.94
N THR A 203 50.01 -40.58 -16.59
CA THR A 203 49.36 -41.16 -17.78
C THR A 203 50.10 -40.88 -19.10
N TYR A 204 50.80 -39.74 -19.21
CA TYR A 204 51.44 -39.25 -20.44
C TYR A 204 52.93 -38.89 -20.22
N THR A 205 53.45 -37.93 -21.01
CA THR A 205 54.87 -37.55 -21.08
C THR A 205 55.12 -36.05 -20.87
N TYR A 206 54.18 -35.35 -20.24
CA TYR A 206 54.31 -33.91 -19.95
C TYR A 206 55.11 -33.68 -18.67
N LEU A 207 54.99 -34.59 -17.69
CA LEU A 207 55.91 -34.68 -16.57
C LEU A 207 56.98 -35.77 -16.80
N SER A 208 58.17 -35.59 -16.24
CA SER A 208 59.13 -36.68 -15.91
C SER A 208 59.01 -37.04 -14.43
N SER A 209 59.20 -38.31 -14.06
CA SER A 209 58.92 -38.82 -12.71
C SER A 209 60.16 -39.38 -11.99
N GLY A 210 60.29 -39.08 -10.69
CA GLY A 210 61.32 -39.66 -9.82
C GLY A 210 60.99 -41.07 -9.32
N THR A 211 61.60 -41.48 -8.21
CA THR A 211 61.20 -42.68 -7.45
C THR A 211 60.07 -42.36 -6.47
N VAL A 212 59.24 -43.36 -6.14
CA VAL A 212 58.37 -43.29 -4.96
C VAL A 212 59.25 -43.49 -3.70
N THR A 213 59.03 -42.68 -2.67
CA THR A 213 59.72 -42.75 -1.38
C THR A 213 58.69 -43.07 -0.30
N ASP A 214 59.02 -43.99 0.61
CA ASP A 214 58.24 -44.27 1.83
C ASP A 214 58.77 -43.37 2.95
N ASN A 215 57.89 -42.51 3.49
CA ASN A 215 58.21 -41.60 4.61
C ASN A 215 57.86 -42.22 5.97
N GLY A 216 57.36 -43.46 6.00
CA GLY A 216 56.84 -44.13 7.18
C GLY A 216 55.38 -43.78 7.47
N ALA A 217 54.78 -44.48 8.45
CA ALA A 217 53.39 -44.31 8.88
C ALA A 217 52.37 -44.25 7.71
N GLY A 218 52.57 -45.09 6.69
CA GLY A 218 51.67 -45.18 5.53
C GLY A 218 51.72 -43.99 4.57
N ILE A 219 52.68 -43.07 4.69
CA ILE A 219 52.83 -41.91 3.77
C ILE A 219 53.89 -42.22 2.71
N PHE A 220 53.51 -42.09 1.44
CA PHE A 220 54.38 -42.31 0.28
C PHE A 220 54.38 -41.09 -0.64
N GLU A 221 55.54 -40.69 -1.15
CA GLU A 221 55.67 -39.47 -1.97
C GLU A 221 56.41 -39.72 -3.28
N ARG A 222 56.07 -38.94 -4.31
CA ARG A 222 56.80 -38.93 -5.60
C ARG A 222 56.90 -37.52 -6.16
N ILE A 223 58.14 -37.09 -6.43
CA ILE A 223 58.42 -35.83 -7.12
C ILE A 223 58.36 -36.05 -8.64
N PHE A 224 57.74 -35.10 -9.33
CA PHE A 224 57.69 -34.97 -10.78
C PHE A 224 58.35 -33.65 -11.23
N THR A 225 58.62 -33.50 -12.52
CA THR A 225 59.21 -32.29 -13.11
C THR A 225 58.58 -31.99 -14.47
N GLY A 226 58.25 -30.72 -14.74
CA GLY A 226 57.70 -30.30 -16.03
C GLY A 226 58.68 -30.54 -17.18
N ALA A 227 58.30 -31.37 -18.15
CA ALA A 227 59.15 -31.76 -19.28
C ALA A 227 58.69 -31.16 -20.62
N ASN A 228 57.37 -31.15 -20.89
CA ASN A 228 56.77 -30.59 -22.09
C ASN A 228 55.44 -29.90 -21.75
N PRO A 229 55.04 -28.80 -22.43
CA PRO A 229 53.74 -28.17 -22.22
C PRO A 229 52.56 -29.11 -22.48
N GLY A 230 51.51 -28.99 -21.66
CA GLY A 230 50.31 -29.82 -21.71
C GLY A 230 49.84 -30.30 -20.34
N THR A 231 48.69 -30.96 -20.29
CA THR A 231 48.08 -31.46 -19.05
C THR A 231 48.44 -32.92 -18.80
N GLU A 232 49.00 -33.21 -17.64
CA GLU A 232 49.33 -34.54 -17.14
C GLU A 232 48.27 -35.00 -16.13
N THR A 233 48.04 -36.31 -16.03
CA THR A 233 47.20 -36.90 -14.96
C THR A 233 48.04 -37.85 -14.12
N VAL A 234 47.97 -37.70 -12.80
CA VAL A 234 48.66 -38.54 -11.80
C VAL A 234 47.63 -39.39 -11.05
N VAL A 235 47.94 -40.67 -10.89
CA VAL A 235 47.10 -41.71 -10.27
C VAL A 235 47.93 -42.50 -9.26
N ALA A 236 47.27 -43.18 -8.32
CA ALA A 236 47.94 -44.04 -7.36
C ALA A 236 47.28 -45.41 -7.23
N ALA A 237 48.00 -46.38 -6.67
CA ALA A 237 47.49 -47.69 -6.31
C ALA A 237 48.16 -48.21 -5.03
N VAL A 238 47.39 -48.96 -4.24
CA VAL A 238 47.81 -49.62 -2.99
C VAL A 238 47.56 -51.12 -3.16
N ASN A 239 48.60 -51.94 -2.94
CA ASN A 239 48.57 -53.40 -3.13
C ASN A 239 48.03 -53.84 -4.51
N GLY A 240 48.31 -53.04 -5.55
CA GLY A 240 47.84 -53.26 -6.92
C GLY A 240 46.39 -52.85 -7.20
N MET A 241 45.64 -52.38 -6.20
CA MET A 241 44.30 -51.81 -6.38
C MET A 241 44.38 -50.29 -6.52
N GLY A 242 43.71 -49.73 -7.53
CA GLY A 242 43.72 -48.29 -7.81
C GLY A 242 43.03 -47.48 -6.73
N VAL A 243 43.64 -46.35 -6.37
CA VAL A 243 43.04 -45.31 -5.52
C VAL A 243 41.99 -44.55 -6.34
N PRO A 244 40.77 -44.28 -5.83
CA PRO A 244 39.71 -43.62 -6.61
C PRO A 244 40.06 -42.21 -7.10
N THR A 245 40.94 -41.50 -6.38
CA THR A 245 41.33 -40.11 -6.64
C THR A 245 42.46 -40.04 -7.67
N SER A 246 42.25 -39.23 -8.72
CA SER A 246 43.28 -38.84 -9.69
C SER A 246 43.43 -37.31 -9.72
N LEU A 247 44.66 -36.82 -9.93
CA LEU A 247 45.00 -35.40 -9.93
C LEU A 247 45.51 -34.97 -11.31
N SER A 248 45.28 -33.72 -11.69
CA SER A 248 45.75 -33.17 -12.97
C SER A 248 46.71 -31.99 -12.77
N VAL A 249 47.74 -31.92 -13.61
CA VAL A 249 48.80 -30.89 -13.56
C VAL A 249 48.99 -30.28 -14.94
N GLU A 250 48.96 -28.96 -15.06
CA GLU A 250 49.29 -28.27 -16.31
C GLU A 250 50.75 -27.83 -16.37
N VAL A 251 51.44 -28.10 -17.47
CA VAL A 251 52.80 -27.62 -17.75
C VAL A 251 52.74 -26.45 -18.74
N VAL A 252 53.29 -25.30 -18.37
CA VAL A 252 53.21 -24.05 -19.16
C VAL A 252 54.57 -23.51 -19.62
N ALA A 253 54.56 -22.66 -20.65
CA ALA A 253 55.77 -22.10 -21.30
C ALA A 253 55.78 -20.56 -21.31
N GLY A 254 56.88 -19.97 -20.85
CA GLY A 254 57.07 -18.51 -20.77
C GLY A 254 56.94 -17.97 -19.34
N GLY A 255 57.79 -17.00 -18.98
CA GLY A 255 57.88 -16.46 -17.61
C GLY A 255 57.29 -15.06 -17.46
N GLY A 256 56.58 -14.84 -16.35
CA GLY A 256 56.01 -13.53 -15.99
C GLY A 256 54.51 -13.43 -16.30
N GLY A 257 53.68 -13.86 -15.34
CA GLY A 257 52.22 -13.74 -15.45
C GLY A 257 51.71 -12.29 -15.45
N ALA A 258 50.40 -12.14 -15.71
CA ALA A 258 49.72 -10.85 -15.66
C ALA A 258 49.80 -10.19 -14.26
N THR A 259 49.88 -8.86 -14.22
CA THR A 259 50.02 -8.11 -12.96
C THR A 259 49.09 -6.91 -12.83
N LYS A 260 48.53 -6.39 -13.93
CA LYS A 260 47.65 -5.21 -13.92
C LYS A 260 46.64 -5.20 -15.06
N LEU A 261 45.65 -4.33 -14.93
CA LEU A 261 44.70 -3.94 -15.96
C LEU A 261 45.03 -2.54 -16.48
N VAL A 262 44.61 -2.21 -17.71
CA VAL A 262 44.71 -0.87 -18.31
C VAL A 262 43.49 -0.59 -19.18
N PHE A 263 42.92 0.62 -19.11
CA PHE A 263 41.96 1.12 -20.11
C PHE A 263 42.72 1.59 -21.36
N THR A 264 42.41 1.02 -22.53
CA THR A 264 43.12 1.32 -23.79
C THR A 264 42.26 2.09 -24.81
N SER A 265 40.94 2.14 -24.62
CA SER A 265 40.04 3.04 -25.35
C SER A 265 38.82 3.39 -24.51
N GLY A 266 38.26 4.57 -24.76
CA GLY A 266 37.05 5.10 -24.13
C GLY A 266 36.76 6.51 -24.64
N ALA A 267 35.56 7.03 -24.37
CA ALA A 267 35.30 8.46 -24.50
C ALA A 267 35.79 9.18 -23.23
N THR A 268 36.32 10.39 -23.37
CA THR A 268 36.61 11.29 -22.23
C THR A 268 35.51 12.32 -22.01
N ASP A 269 34.66 12.49 -23.02
CA ASP A 269 33.57 13.48 -23.11
C ASP A 269 32.50 12.88 -24.03
N ALA A 270 31.23 12.98 -23.63
CA ALA A 270 30.09 12.33 -24.26
C ALA A 270 28.75 12.94 -23.78
N ARG A 271 27.63 12.54 -24.36
CA ARG A 271 26.30 12.91 -23.81
C ARG A 271 25.88 11.95 -22.70
N SER A 272 25.18 12.47 -21.70
CA SER A 272 24.41 11.63 -20.78
C SER A 272 23.47 10.71 -21.57
N ASP A 273 23.33 9.47 -21.11
CA ASP A 273 22.55 8.40 -21.74
C ASP A 273 23.09 7.84 -23.08
N GLU A 274 24.29 8.25 -23.51
CA GLU A 274 24.96 7.67 -24.69
C GLU A 274 25.55 6.27 -24.43
N CYS A 275 25.42 5.35 -25.39
CA CYS A 275 25.88 3.95 -25.27
C CYS A 275 27.34 3.77 -25.75
N LEU A 276 28.28 4.25 -24.93
CA LEU A 276 29.72 4.33 -25.20
C LEU A 276 30.41 2.96 -25.19
N ILE A 277 31.62 2.85 -25.77
CA ILE A 277 32.44 1.62 -25.80
C ILE A 277 33.79 1.84 -25.11
N TYR A 278 34.16 0.93 -24.22
CA TYR A 278 35.45 0.92 -23.51
C TYR A 278 36.20 -0.40 -23.72
N THR A 279 37.53 -0.33 -23.76
CA THR A 279 38.41 -1.51 -23.87
C THR A 279 39.33 -1.62 -22.66
N VAL A 280 39.40 -2.81 -22.06
CA VAL A 280 40.31 -3.14 -20.95
C VAL A 280 41.28 -4.23 -21.38
N GLU A 281 42.56 -4.04 -21.08
CA GLU A 281 43.66 -4.93 -21.43
C GLU A 281 44.39 -5.46 -20.19
N VAL A 282 44.79 -6.73 -20.25
CA VAL A 282 45.59 -7.43 -19.22
C VAL A 282 47.07 -7.32 -19.59
N GLN A 283 47.87 -6.71 -18.71
CA GLN A 283 49.29 -6.48 -18.93
C GLN A 283 50.16 -7.05 -17.79
N ASN A 284 51.43 -7.36 -18.12
CA ASN A 284 52.47 -7.64 -17.13
C ASN A 284 53.13 -6.36 -16.59
N ALA A 285 54.09 -6.52 -15.67
CA ALA A 285 54.82 -5.43 -15.03
C ALA A 285 55.67 -4.57 -15.99
N THR A 286 55.89 -5.03 -17.22
CA THR A 286 56.59 -4.30 -18.29
C THR A 286 55.64 -3.64 -19.31
N ASN A 287 54.35 -3.54 -18.99
CA ASN A 287 53.29 -3.00 -19.86
C ASN A 287 53.05 -3.79 -21.16
N VAL A 288 53.48 -5.05 -21.22
CA VAL A 288 53.24 -5.93 -22.38
C VAL A 288 51.91 -6.66 -22.19
N PRO A 289 51.03 -6.73 -23.21
CA PRO A 289 49.79 -7.51 -23.13
C PRO A 289 50.08 -8.99 -22.89
N VAL A 290 49.29 -9.65 -22.05
CA VAL A 290 49.41 -11.09 -21.74
C VAL A 290 48.06 -11.77 -21.92
N THR A 291 48.07 -12.94 -22.56
CA THR A 291 46.88 -13.76 -22.79
C THR A 291 46.26 -14.25 -21.48
N ALA A 292 44.95 -14.04 -21.32
CA ALA A 292 44.19 -14.37 -20.13
C ALA A 292 43.90 -15.87 -20.03
N HIS A 293 44.91 -16.66 -19.68
CA HIS A 293 44.76 -18.12 -19.63
C HIS A 293 43.70 -18.58 -18.62
N GLY A 294 42.83 -19.50 -19.05
CA GLY A 294 41.64 -19.95 -18.34
C GLY A 294 40.48 -18.94 -18.32
N GLY A 295 40.58 -17.85 -19.08
CA GLY A 295 39.68 -16.71 -19.03
C GLY A 295 39.86 -15.85 -17.77
N LYS A 296 39.42 -14.58 -17.81
CA LYS A 296 39.45 -13.68 -16.65
C LYS A 296 38.18 -12.85 -16.56
N THR A 297 37.48 -12.96 -15.43
CA THR A 297 36.38 -12.07 -15.06
C THR A 297 36.94 -10.80 -14.42
N ILE A 298 36.63 -9.66 -15.02
CA ILE A 298 36.98 -8.32 -14.54
C ILE A 298 35.73 -7.71 -13.95
N ALA A 299 35.74 -7.33 -12.67
CA ALA A 299 34.66 -6.56 -12.06
C ALA A 299 34.70 -5.10 -12.57
N LEU A 300 33.53 -4.52 -12.80
CA LEU A 300 33.33 -3.14 -13.27
C LEU A 300 32.48 -2.36 -12.25
N SER A 301 32.87 -1.13 -11.99
CA SER A 301 32.10 -0.15 -11.19
C SER A 301 32.43 1.27 -11.64
N ASP A 302 31.65 2.26 -11.21
CA ASP A 302 32.04 3.67 -11.25
C ASP A 302 32.09 4.26 -9.83
N ASP A 303 31.97 5.58 -9.71
CA ASP A 303 32.05 6.34 -8.46
C ASP A 303 30.73 6.49 -7.69
N ASP A 304 29.57 6.13 -8.28
CA ASP A 304 28.29 6.09 -7.52
C ASP A 304 28.14 4.76 -6.75
N GLY A 305 28.76 3.68 -7.25
CA GLY A 305 28.78 2.39 -6.58
C GLY A 305 28.76 1.19 -7.53
N LEU A 306 28.09 0.12 -7.11
CA LEU A 306 27.93 -1.10 -7.89
C LEU A 306 26.48 -1.25 -8.40
N TYR A 307 26.37 -1.83 -9.59
CA TYR A 307 25.13 -2.26 -10.28
C TYR A 307 24.31 -1.12 -10.93
N GLY A 308 24.51 -0.92 -12.23
CA GLY A 308 23.70 -0.05 -13.08
C GLY A 308 24.15 -0.09 -14.55
N ASP A 309 25.29 0.54 -14.83
CA ASP A 309 25.48 1.26 -16.10
C ASP A 309 26.45 0.60 -17.11
N PHE A 310 26.85 -0.66 -16.86
CA PHE A 310 27.75 -1.40 -17.75
C PHE A 310 26.99 -2.49 -18.53
N TYR A 311 27.29 -2.63 -19.82
CA TYR A 311 26.55 -3.50 -20.74
C TYR A 311 27.52 -4.35 -21.57
N ALA A 312 27.06 -5.52 -22.03
CA ALA A 312 27.84 -6.37 -22.92
C ALA A 312 28.10 -5.66 -24.26
N ILE A 313 29.28 -5.85 -24.88
CA ILE A 313 29.65 -5.18 -26.15
C ILE A 313 28.64 -5.42 -27.30
N GLY A 314 27.95 -6.57 -27.28
CA GLY A 314 26.91 -6.93 -28.25
C GLY A 314 25.55 -6.26 -28.02
N ASP A 315 25.30 -5.64 -26.87
CA ASP A 315 24.12 -4.82 -26.63
C ASP A 315 24.35 -3.42 -27.21
N THR A 316 24.10 -3.28 -28.52
CA THR A 316 24.31 -2.02 -29.25
C THR A 316 23.40 -0.87 -28.82
N GLY A 317 22.39 -1.13 -27.98
CA GLY A 317 21.47 -0.11 -27.46
C GLY A 317 21.63 0.19 -25.97
N CYS A 318 22.49 -0.55 -25.25
CA CYS A 318 22.58 -0.49 -23.78
C CYS A 318 21.19 -0.58 -23.12
N GLY A 319 20.39 -1.57 -23.53
CA GLY A 319 18.98 -1.73 -23.16
C GLY A 319 18.64 -3.07 -22.50
N THR A 320 19.62 -3.97 -22.37
CA THR A 320 19.51 -5.20 -21.56
C THR A 320 19.90 -4.92 -20.11
N GLY A 321 19.60 -5.83 -19.18
CA GLY A 321 19.93 -5.64 -17.76
C GLY A 321 21.44 -5.48 -17.53
N GLY A 322 21.82 -4.43 -16.81
CA GLY A 322 23.21 -4.06 -16.54
C GLY A 322 24.04 -5.18 -15.92
N GLN A 323 25.30 -5.26 -16.33
CA GLN A 323 26.30 -6.22 -15.88
C GLN A 323 27.25 -5.56 -14.88
N ASN A 324 27.87 -6.35 -14.01
CA ASN A 324 28.89 -5.89 -13.06
C ASN A 324 30.31 -6.37 -13.45
N SER A 325 30.44 -7.01 -14.60
CA SER A 325 31.69 -7.66 -14.99
C SER A 325 31.83 -7.89 -16.50
N LEU A 326 33.08 -7.87 -16.95
CA LEU A 326 33.54 -8.23 -18.29
C LEU A 326 34.30 -9.56 -18.21
N VAL A 327 33.95 -10.53 -19.04
CA VAL A 327 34.77 -11.74 -19.24
C VAL A 327 35.72 -11.52 -20.41
N ILE A 328 37.02 -11.57 -20.14
CA ILE A 328 38.07 -11.70 -21.17
C ILE A 328 38.23 -13.20 -21.46
N PRO A 329 37.93 -13.69 -22.68
CA PRO A 329 38.03 -15.11 -23.01
C PRO A 329 39.46 -15.67 -22.93
N ASP A 330 39.56 -16.98 -22.80
CA ASP A 330 40.84 -17.70 -22.88
C ASP A 330 41.58 -17.38 -24.19
N GLY A 331 42.89 -17.17 -24.11
CA GLY A 331 43.73 -16.77 -25.24
C GLY A 331 43.63 -15.29 -25.68
N ASN A 332 42.71 -14.48 -25.15
CA ASN A 332 42.66 -13.04 -25.43
C ASN A 332 43.44 -12.21 -24.40
N ALA A 333 44.03 -11.08 -24.80
CA ALA A 333 44.69 -10.14 -23.89
C ALA A 333 43.80 -8.97 -23.45
N SER A 334 42.67 -8.73 -24.14
CA SER A 334 41.75 -7.62 -23.88
C SER A 334 40.29 -8.02 -24.05
N GLY A 335 39.39 -7.25 -23.46
CA GLY A 335 37.95 -7.34 -23.67
C GLY A 335 37.31 -5.96 -23.77
N GLN A 336 36.08 -5.92 -24.28
CA GLN A 336 35.32 -4.68 -24.47
C GLN A 336 33.97 -4.76 -23.76
N PHE A 337 33.56 -3.63 -23.20
CA PHE A 337 32.23 -3.44 -22.61
C PHE A 337 31.64 -2.12 -23.11
N ARG A 338 30.36 -1.90 -22.82
CA ARG A 338 29.66 -0.64 -23.06
C ARG A 338 29.27 0.04 -21.76
N TYR A 339 29.23 1.37 -21.76
CA TYR A 339 28.82 2.17 -20.61
C TYR A 339 27.76 3.19 -21.03
N ARG A 340 26.74 3.36 -20.20
CA ARG A 340 25.66 4.32 -20.38
C ARG A 340 25.12 4.71 -19.01
N ASN A 341 25.37 5.95 -18.58
CA ASN A 341 24.79 6.54 -17.38
C ASN A 341 23.87 7.71 -17.80
N PRO A 342 22.65 7.83 -17.24
CA PRO A 342 21.65 8.80 -17.70
C PRO A 342 21.86 10.24 -17.20
N SER A 343 22.79 10.49 -16.28
CA SER A 343 23.00 11.77 -15.59
C SER A 343 24.16 12.59 -16.14
N SER A 344 24.08 13.93 -16.07
CA SER A 344 25.12 14.85 -16.57
C SER A 344 26.20 15.16 -15.52
N GLN A 345 27.20 14.28 -15.41
CA GLN A 345 28.30 14.48 -14.47
C GLN A 345 29.61 13.79 -14.91
N SER A 346 30.70 14.11 -14.23
CA SER A 346 31.97 13.39 -14.35
C SER A 346 31.85 12.02 -13.68
N LYS A 347 32.20 10.93 -14.39
CA LYS A 347 32.15 9.55 -13.91
C LYS A 347 33.51 8.84 -14.00
N THR A 348 33.89 8.11 -12.95
CA THR A 348 35.20 7.46 -12.81
C THR A 348 35.10 5.93 -12.88
N LEU A 349 35.12 5.41 -14.11
CA LEU A 349 35.01 3.97 -14.37
C LEU A 349 36.23 3.23 -13.84
N THR A 350 35.99 2.11 -13.17
CA THR A 350 37.00 1.28 -12.49
C THR A 350 36.89 -0.17 -12.96
N ALA A 351 38.04 -0.80 -13.25
CA ALA A 351 38.13 -2.20 -13.66
C ALA A 351 39.10 -2.96 -12.75
N LEU A 352 38.63 -4.03 -12.11
CA LEU A 352 39.32 -4.75 -11.03
C LEU A 352 39.27 -6.28 -11.21
N SER A 353 40.38 -6.98 -10.99
CA SER A 353 40.40 -8.45 -10.93
C SER A 353 41.60 -8.92 -10.10
N ALA A 354 41.40 -9.11 -8.80
CA ALA A 354 42.50 -9.45 -7.89
C ALA A 354 43.16 -10.80 -8.29
N PRO A 355 44.50 -10.93 -8.25
CA PRO A 355 45.48 -10.01 -7.67
C PRO A 355 46.02 -8.92 -8.62
N LEU A 356 45.42 -8.70 -9.79
CA LEU A 356 45.85 -7.64 -10.72
C LEU A 356 45.60 -6.25 -10.13
N THR A 357 46.53 -5.33 -10.37
CA THR A 357 46.32 -3.90 -10.08
C THR A 357 45.19 -3.34 -10.95
N GLN A 358 44.26 -2.59 -10.36
CA GLN A 358 43.09 -2.03 -11.04
C GLN A 358 43.44 -0.97 -12.09
N ALA A 359 42.54 -0.77 -13.05
CA ALA A 359 42.54 0.37 -13.97
C ALA A 359 41.41 1.35 -13.63
N GLN A 360 41.61 2.63 -13.89
CA GLN A 360 40.57 3.66 -13.80
C GLN A 360 40.64 4.63 -14.98
N THR A 361 39.51 5.21 -15.37
CA THR A 361 39.39 6.27 -16.38
C THR A 361 38.21 7.17 -16.05
N THR A 362 38.24 8.43 -16.48
CA THR A 362 37.15 9.40 -16.25
C THR A 362 36.50 9.81 -17.57
N VAL A 363 35.17 9.97 -17.56
CA VAL A 363 34.37 10.51 -18.65
C VAL A 363 33.49 11.66 -18.13
N LEU A 364 33.41 12.76 -18.88
CA LEU A 364 32.43 13.81 -18.65
C LEU A 364 31.15 13.51 -19.44
N LEU A 365 29.99 13.55 -18.78
CA LEU A 365 28.69 13.41 -19.43
C LEU A 365 27.97 14.75 -19.46
N GLY A 366 27.75 15.29 -20.66
CA GLY A 366 27.04 16.54 -20.90
C GLY A 366 25.51 16.37 -21.04
N PRO A 367 24.79 17.46 -21.37
CA PRO A 367 23.36 17.40 -21.71
C PRO A 367 23.08 16.47 -22.91
N ASN A 368 21.82 16.03 -23.00
CA ASN A 368 21.31 15.18 -24.08
C ASN A 368 20.01 15.75 -24.71
N GLN A 369 19.32 16.68 -24.05
CA GLN A 369 18.07 17.26 -24.57
C GLN A 369 17.93 18.75 -24.28
N ILE A 370 17.10 19.43 -25.08
CA ILE A 370 16.60 20.78 -24.81
C ILE A 370 15.20 20.68 -24.22
N ALA A 371 14.94 21.36 -23.11
CA ALA A 371 13.61 21.51 -22.51
C ALA A 371 13.10 22.96 -22.64
N ILE A 372 11.77 23.14 -22.60
CA ILE A 372 11.08 24.42 -22.85
C ILE A 372 10.15 24.75 -21.68
N GLU A 373 10.70 25.37 -20.64
CA GLU A 373 9.94 25.82 -19.47
C GLU A 373 9.38 27.24 -19.68
N GLY A 374 8.33 27.59 -18.93
CA GLY A 374 7.70 28.91 -18.95
C GLY A 374 6.18 28.81 -18.86
N THR A 375 5.55 29.84 -18.28
CA THR A 375 4.09 29.99 -18.33
C THR A 375 3.75 30.97 -19.43
N LEU A 376 3.23 30.46 -20.55
CA LEU A 376 2.67 31.31 -21.60
C LEU A 376 1.49 32.11 -21.04
N ALA A 377 1.44 33.40 -21.32
CA ALA A 377 0.38 34.29 -20.89
C ALA A 377 -0.96 33.85 -21.52
N SER A 378 -2.01 33.75 -20.71
CA SER A 378 -3.31 33.24 -21.14
C SER A 378 -4.17 34.30 -21.87
N PHE A 379 -3.70 34.72 -23.04
CA PHE A 379 -4.40 35.46 -24.09
C PHE A 379 -5.04 36.81 -23.74
N GLY A 380 -4.25 37.87 -23.90
CA GLY A 380 -4.60 38.95 -24.82
C GLY A 380 -4.01 38.73 -26.22
N GLU A 381 -4.48 39.52 -27.20
CA GLU A 381 -3.58 39.96 -28.26
C GLU A 381 -2.50 40.86 -27.61
N GLU A 382 -1.26 40.80 -28.09
CA GLU A 382 -0.11 41.61 -27.63
C GLU A 382 0.57 41.23 -26.29
N ASP A 383 0.15 40.19 -25.57
CA ASP A 383 0.84 39.72 -24.36
C ASP A 383 2.15 38.95 -24.67
N CYS A 384 3.30 39.54 -24.31
CA CYS A 384 4.64 38.97 -24.47
C CYS A 384 4.97 37.99 -23.33
N SER A 385 5.17 36.71 -23.64
CA SER A 385 5.40 35.63 -22.67
C SER A 385 6.88 35.29 -22.51
N GLU A 386 7.33 35.05 -21.27
CA GLU A 386 8.69 34.58 -20.98
C GLU A 386 8.78 33.05 -21.06
N ILE A 387 9.79 32.55 -21.79
CA ILE A 387 10.12 31.13 -21.97
C ILE A 387 11.59 30.95 -21.61
N THR A 388 11.93 29.90 -20.86
CA THR A 388 13.32 29.51 -20.63
C THR A 388 13.61 28.20 -21.36
N LEU A 389 14.68 28.21 -22.15
CA LEU A 389 15.21 27.05 -22.85
C LEU A 389 16.35 26.48 -22.01
N HIS A 390 16.21 25.24 -21.57
CA HIS A 390 17.19 24.56 -20.72
C HIS A 390 17.91 23.48 -21.52
N VAL A 391 19.20 23.28 -21.28
CA VAL A 391 19.90 22.05 -21.67
C VAL A 391 19.95 21.11 -20.47
N GLN A 392 19.49 19.89 -20.69
CA GLN A 392 19.25 18.92 -19.61
C GLN A 392 19.85 17.55 -19.93
N ASP A 393 20.12 16.78 -18.88
CA ASP A 393 20.39 15.35 -19.01
C ASP A 393 19.12 14.57 -19.38
N SER A 394 19.27 13.27 -19.61
CA SER A 394 18.13 12.41 -19.99
C SER A 394 17.05 12.27 -18.90
N GLN A 395 17.34 12.65 -17.65
CA GLN A 395 16.40 12.60 -16.53
C GLN A 395 15.61 13.91 -16.37
N GLY A 396 15.96 14.96 -17.14
CA GLY A 396 15.35 16.29 -17.04
C GLY A 396 16.04 17.19 -16.00
N THR A 397 17.28 16.90 -15.64
CA THR A 397 18.08 17.75 -14.74
C THR A 397 18.88 18.76 -15.57
N ASP A 398 18.82 20.04 -15.19
CA ASP A 398 19.67 21.10 -15.78
C ASP A 398 21.16 20.74 -15.73
N ALA A 399 21.80 20.84 -16.89
CA ALA A 399 23.20 20.49 -17.11
C ALA A 399 23.94 21.68 -17.74
N ASN A 400 25.23 21.85 -17.48
CA ASN A 400 25.99 22.88 -18.19
C ASN A 400 26.15 22.51 -19.67
N ALA A 401 25.91 23.47 -20.58
CA ALA A 401 26.33 23.36 -21.97
C ALA A 401 27.85 23.13 -22.06
N ASN A 402 28.26 22.28 -23.00
CA ASN A 402 29.66 21.95 -23.28
C ASN A 402 29.99 22.48 -24.69
N GLY A 403 30.46 23.72 -24.74
CA GLY A 403 30.43 24.57 -25.93
C GLY A 403 29.07 25.26 -26.16
N ASP A 404 29.07 26.31 -26.99
CA ASP A 404 27.88 27.11 -27.30
C ASP A 404 26.84 26.29 -28.10
N VAL A 405 25.61 26.21 -27.59
CA VAL A 405 24.49 25.50 -28.23
C VAL A 405 23.62 26.49 -29.00
N MET A 406 23.69 26.41 -30.33
CA MET A 406 22.89 27.22 -31.26
C MET A 406 21.51 26.58 -31.48
N ILE A 407 20.44 27.25 -31.03
CA ILE A 407 19.06 26.76 -31.11
C ILE A 407 18.31 27.50 -32.22
N ASN A 408 17.57 26.76 -33.06
CA ASN A 408 16.52 27.30 -33.93
C ASN A 408 15.16 27.24 -33.21
N LEU A 409 14.41 28.35 -33.26
CA LEU A 409 13.09 28.48 -32.64
C LEU A 409 11.99 28.39 -33.71
N GLY A 410 10.91 27.66 -33.42
CA GLY A 410 9.80 27.50 -34.36
C GLY A 410 8.45 27.30 -33.67
N SER A 411 7.38 27.78 -34.30
CA SER A 411 5.99 27.63 -33.85
C SER A 411 5.09 27.21 -35.01
N SER A 412 4.12 26.33 -34.75
CA SER A 412 3.18 25.86 -35.77
C SER A 412 1.83 25.44 -35.18
N GLY A 413 0.73 25.84 -35.82
CA GLY A 413 -0.63 25.53 -35.37
C GLY A 413 -1.64 26.60 -35.77
N THR A 414 -2.86 26.54 -35.23
CA THR A 414 -3.89 27.57 -35.45
C THR A 414 -3.72 28.78 -34.55
N GLY A 415 -3.01 28.64 -33.42
CA GLY A 415 -2.63 29.74 -32.52
C GLY A 415 -1.16 30.14 -32.57
N ALA A 416 -0.45 29.82 -33.66
CA ALA A 416 0.99 30.01 -33.78
C ALA A 416 1.41 31.49 -33.62
N GLY A 417 2.69 31.68 -33.25
CA GLY A 417 3.26 32.96 -32.87
C GLY A 417 4.69 33.16 -33.36
N ALA A 418 5.37 34.18 -32.83
CA ALA A 418 6.79 34.45 -33.10
C ALA A 418 7.60 34.57 -31.80
N PHE A 419 8.92 34.40 -31.93
CA PHE A 419 9.88 34.56 -30.85
C PHE A 419 10.57 35.93 -30.91
N TYR A 420 11.06 36.39 -29.76
CA TYR A 420 11.59 37.72 -29.56
C TYR A 420 12.74 37.72 -28.55
N SER A 421 13.66 38.66 -28.69
CA SER A 421 14.83 38.83 -27.80
C SER A 421 14.61 39.85 -26.67
N ASP A 422 13.41 40.41 -26.52
CA ASP A 422 13.09 41.39 -25.47
C ASP A 422 11.70 41.19 -24.86
N VAL A 423 11.58 41.52 -23.56
CA VAL A 423 10.39 41.32 -22.70
C VAL A 423 9.13 42.09 -23.14
N ASN A 424 9.24 42.96 -24.14
CA ASN A 424 8.12 43.70 -24.72
C ASN A 424 7.86 43.30 -26.19
N CYS A 425 8.49 42.22 -26.66
CA CYS A 425 8.31 41.63 -28.00
C CYS A 425 8.47 42.64 -29.17
N ASN A 426 9.47 43.53 -29.10
CA ASN A 426 9.79 44.46 -30.20
C ASN A 426 10.71 43.84 -31.25
N THR A 427 11.64 43.00 -30.80
CA THR A 427 12.78 42.52 -31.58
C THR A 427 12.59 41.05 -31.89
N SER A 428 11.99 40.75 -33.04
CA SER A 428 11.72 39.36 -33.46
C SER A 428 13.02 38.59 -33.66
N ASP A 429 13.13 37.41 -33.05
CA ASP A 429 14.22 36.48 -33.22
C ASP A 429 13.71 35.11 -33.71
N THR A 430 14.60 34.31 -34.28
CA THR A 430 14.36 32.94 -34.72
C THR A 430 15.41 31.97 -34.19
N GLN A 431 16.40 32.46 -33.44
CA GLN A 431 17.47 31.67 -32.87
C GLN A 431 17.74 32.06 -31.41
N ALA A 432 18.41 31.19 -30.67
CA ALA A 432 18.93 31.46 -29.33
C ALA A 432 20.28 30.75 -29.15
N ILE A 433 21.07 31.20 -28.18
CA ILE A 433 22.40 30.63 -27.88
C ILE A 433 22.50 30.37 -26.39
N ILE A 434 22.60 29.10 -25.98
CA ILE A 434 23.02 28.78 -24.61
C ILE A 434 24.55 28.72 -24.63
N VAL A 435 25.18 29.55 -23.81
CA VAL A 435 26.63 29.75 -23.82
C VAL A 435 27.33 28.62 -23.07
N ASP A 436 28.54 28.26 -23.50
CA ASP A 436 29.43 27.32 -22.82
C ASP A 436 29.45 27.55 -21.29
N GLY A 437 29.23 26.48 -20.53
CA GLY A 437 29.19 26.52 -19.06
C GLY A 437 27.89 27.05 -18.41
N THR A 438 26.84 27.39 -19.17
CA THR A 438 25.51 27.76 -18.63
C THR A 438 24.46 26.66 -18.88
N THR A 439 23.39 26.60 -18.07
CA THR A 439 22.32 25.60 -18.22
C THR A 439 21.14 26.04 -19.08
N SER A 440 20.94 27.35 -19.31
CA SER A 440 19.74 27.86 -19.95
C SER A 440 19.86 29.26 -20.56
N ILE A 441 18.89 29.62 -21.40
CA ILE A 441 18.66 30.98 -21.90
C ILE A 441 17.16 31.33 -21.89
N THR A 442 16.85 32.58 -21.52
CA THR A 442 15.49 33.13 -21.60
C THR A 442 15.24 33.75 -22.98
N VAL A 443 14.08 33.42 -23.57
CA VAL A 443 13.55 34.01 -24.81
C VAL A 443 12.11 34.46 -24.59
N TYR A 444 11.59 35.30 -25.47
CA TYR A 444 10.21 35.78 -25.38
C TYR A 444 9.36 35.29 -26.54
N TYR A 445 8.05 35.14 -26.34
CA TYR A 445 7.11 34.61 -27.33
C TYR A 445 5.76 35.32 -27.29
N GLN A 446 5.19 35.58 -28.47
CA GLN A 446 3.88 36.21 -28.64
C GLN A 446 3.06 35.37 -29.62
N SER A 447 1.89 34.88 -29.17
CA SER A 447 0.91 34.22 -30.05
C SER A 447 0.16 35.26 -30.89
N PHE A 448 -0.23 34.89 -32.12
CA PHE A 448 -1.02 35.74 -33.00
C PHE A 448 -2.52 35.40 -33.03
N ALA A 449 -2.96 34.29 -32.42
CA ALA A 449 -4.36 33.86 -32.44
C ALA A 449 -4.68 32.84 -31.33
N VAL A 450 -5.94 32.79 -30.89
CA VAL A 450 -6.43 31.73 -30.01
C VAL A 450 -6.54 30.42 -30.81
N GLY A 451 -5.82 29.39 -30.38
CA GLY A 451 -5.84 28.07 -31.03
C GLY A 451 -4.83 27.12 -30.38
N SER A 452 -4.72 25.92 -30.94
CA SER A 452 -3.65 24.99 -30.56
C SER A 452 -2.43 25.21 -31.41
N PHE A 453 -1.24 25.17 -30.79
CA PHE A 453 0.05 25.25 -31.46
C PHE A 453 1.12 24.49 -30.69
N ASP A 454 2.16 24.16 -31.43
CA ASP A 454 3.40 23.58 -30.94
C ASP A 454 4.50 24.64 -30.92
N ILE A 455 5.36 24.57 -29.92
CA ILE A 455 6.65 25.26 -29.85
C ILE A 455 7.78 24.23 -30.00
N THR A 456 8.81 24.60 -30.76
CA THR A 456 10.00 23.79 -31.03
C THR A 456 11.28 24.56 -30.76
N ALA A 457 12.26 23.90 -30.15
CA ALA A 457 13.61 24.38 -29.90
C ALA A 457 14.61 23.32 -30.39
N ILE A 458 15.21 23.55 -31.56
CA ILE A 458 16.00 22.55 -32.29
C ILE A 458 17.47 22.97 -32.32
N ASP A 459 18.35 22.15 -31.74
CA ASP A 459 19.80 22.33 -31.86
C ASP A 459 20.26 22.26 -33.33
N GLN A 460 20.96 23.29 -33.81
CA GLN A 460 21.52 23.37 -35.16
C GLN A 460 22.59 22.30 -35.44
N ALA A 461 23.30 21.83 -34.42
CA ALA A 461 24.27 20.74 -34.55
C ALA A 461 23.61 19.35 -34.61
N ALA A 462 22.29 19.25 -34.34
CA ALA A 462 21.55 18.01 -34.15
C ALA A 462 22.24 17.06 -33.14
N SER A 463 22.87 17.64 -32.11
CA SER A 463 23.56 16.95 -31.03
C SER A 463 22.62 16.70 -29.85
N LEU A 464 21.77 17.67 -29.49
CA LEU A 464 20.75 17.51 -28.45
C LEU A 464 19.40 17.11 -29.05
N ASN A 465 18.66 16.27 -28.34
CA ASN A 465 17.25 16.00 -28.65
C ASN A 465 16.46 17.30 -28.56
N SER A 466 15.69 17.59 -29.62
CA SER A 466 14.97 18.86 -29.75
C SER A 466 13.87 19.00 -28.71
N GLY A 467 13.77 20.18 -28.11
CA GLY A 467 12.63 20.54 -27.28
C GLY A 467 11.37 20.65 -28.12
N TYR A 468 10.30 20.00 -27.67
CA TYR A 468 8.96 20.09 -28.26
C TYR A 468 7.94 20.28 -27.14
N ARG A 469 7.02 21.21 -27.34
CA ARG A 469 5.99 21.59 -26.38
C ARG A 469 4.68 21.81 -27.11
N ASN A 470 3.66 21.03 -26.76
CA ASN A 470 2.28 21.20 -27.20
C ASN A 470 1.48 21.83 -26.04
N ASP A 471 0.97 23.05 -26.20
CA ASP A 471 0.17 23.75 -25.16
C ASP A 471 -1.35 23.48 -25.30
N GLY A 472 -1.75 22.54 -26.17
CA GLY A 472 -3.13 22.09 -26.31
C GLY A 472 -4.11 23.16 -26.84
N ASN A 473 -5.41 22.98 -26.60
CA ASN A 473 -6.41 24.02 -26.86
C ASN A 473 -6.40 25.03 -25.69
N MET A 474 -5.64 26.11 -25.84
CA MET A 474 -5.62 27.18 -24.84
C MET A 474 -6.94 27.98 -24.92
N LEU A 475 -7.68 28.03 -23.80
CA LEU A 475 -9.01 28.65 -23.71
C LEU A 475 -8.92 30.13 -23.29
N PRO A 476 -9.83 31.01 -23.76
CA PRO A 476 -9.79 32.43 -23.40
C PRO A 476 -9.95 32.70 -21.89
N PHE A 477 -9.42 33.85 -21.46
CA PHE A 477 -9.46 34.34 -20.08
C PHE A 477 -10.07 35.76 -20.02
N CYS A 478 -10.49 36.19 -18.82
CA CYS A 478 -11.04 37.52 -18.58
C CYS A 478 -9.93 38.54 -18.29
N GLN A 479 -9.54 39.35 -19.28
CA GLN A 479 -8.55 40.41 -19.07
C GLN A 479 -9.00 41.44 -18.00
N SER A 480 -8.26 41.51 -16.90
CA SER A 480 -8.40 42.58 -15.90
C SER A 480 -7.67 43.87 -16.33
N GLY A 481 -8.11 44.47 -17.45
CA GLY A 481 -7.51 45.71 -17.97
C GLY A 481 -8.22 46.35 -19.17
N GLY A 482 -8.80 45.54 -20.07
CA GLY A 482 -9.60 46.02 -21.21
C GLY A 482 -10.95 46.58 -20.75
N ARG A 483 -11.17 47.89 -20.87
CA ARG A 483 -12.35 48.58 -20.33
C ARG A 483 -13.64 48.35 -21.13
N ASP A 484 -14.71 48.08 -20.39
CA ASP A 484 -16.11 48.51 -20.57
C ASP A 484 -16.85 48.22 -21.89
N SER A 485 -16.26 47.51 -22.86
CA SER A 485 -16.82 47.37 -24.23
C SER A 485 -17.54 46.05 -24.54
N LYS A 486 -17.26 44.96 -23.81
CA LYS A 486 -17.85 43.63 -24.07
C LYS A 486 -19.04 43.35 -23.16
N THR A 487 -20.22 43.24 -23.75
CA THR A 487 -21.52 43.09 -23.07
C THR A 487 -22.40 41.98 -23.62
N LEU A 488 -22.06 41.42 -24.78
CA LEU A 488 -22.80 40.33 -25.43
C LEU A 488 -22.20 38.97 -25.08
N TYR A 489 -23.04 37.93 -25.02
CA TYR A 489 -22.55 36.58 -24.70
C TYR A 489 -21.54 36.06 -25.74
N ASN A 490 -21.58 36.55 -26.97
CA ASN A 490 -20.73 36.13 -28.09
C ASN A 490 -19.53 37.06 -28.37
N ASP A 491 -19.22 38.02 -27.49
CA ASP A 491 -18.05 38.89 -27.64
C ASP A 491 -16.69 38.17 -27.41
N ILE A 492 -16.70 36.95 -26.87
CA ILE A 492 -15.51 36.13 -26.62
C ILE A 492 -15.86 34.66 -26.90
N GLY A 493 -15.09 34.00 -27.76
CA GLY A 493 -15.30 32.59 -28.15
C GLY A 493 -16.26 32.41 -29.33
N ALA A 494 -16.65 31.16 -29.62
CA ALA A 494 -17.43 30.82 -30.82
C ALA A 494 -18.64 29.90 -30.58
N GLY A 495 -19.02 29.66 -29.32
CA GLY A 495 -20.16 28.81 -28.96
C GLY A 495 -20.02 27.32 -29.27
N THR A 496 -18.84 26.87 -29.72
CA THR A 496 -18.58 25.46 -30.07
C THR A 496 -17.97 24.70 -28.89
N PRO A 497 -18.06 23.36 -28.82
CA PRO A 497 -17.49 22.60 -27.69
C PRO A 497 -15.97 22.76 -27.52
N GLY A 498 -15.24 23.03 -28.62
CA GLY A 498 -13.79 23.28 -28.58
C GLY A 498 -13.39 24.76 -28.43
N ASN A 499 -14.36 25.68 -28.53
CA ASN A 499 -14.19 27.12 -28.37
C ASN A 499 -15.54 27.72 -27.89
N PRO A 500 -15.89 27.53 -26.60
CA PRO A 500 -17.14 28.00 -26.03
C PRO A 500 -17.16 29.51 -25.88
N TYR A 501 -18.35 30.09 -25.79
CA TYR A 501 -18.53 31.49 -25.43
C TYR A 501 -18.11 31.73 -23.97
N VAL A 502 -17.21 32.70 -23.76
CA VAL A 502 -16.65 32.96 -22.43
C VAL A 502 -17.38 34.11 -21.75
N ILE A 503 -18.00 33.78 -20.61
CA ILE A 503 -18.77 34.71 -19.78
C ILE A 503 -17.88 35.23 -18.65
N CYS A 504 -17.55 36.52 -18.73
CA CYS A 504 -16.75 37.27 -17.78
C CYS A 504 -17.56 38.29 -16.97
N THR A 505 -18.73 38.72 -17.47
CA THR A 505 -19.53 39.78 -16.83
C THR A 505 -21.02 39.42 -16.71
N VAL A 506 -21.68 40.06 -15.74
CA VAL A 506 -23.14 39.99 -15.53
C VAL A 506 -23.90 40.43 -16.78
N ALA A 507 -23.39 41.40 -17.55
CA ALA A 507 -24.03 41.87 -18.77
C ALA A 507 -24.10 40.77 -19.84
N GLN A 508 -23.00 40.04 -20.08
CA GLN A 508 -22.98 38.91 -21.02
C GLN A 508 -23.96 37.79 -20.61
N PHE A 509 -24.07 37.52 -19.31
CA PHE A 509 -25.02 36.55 -18.77
C PHE A 509 -26.48 37.00 -18.96
N GLN A 510 -26.76 38.30 -18.76
CA GLN A 510 -28.08 38.90 -18.99
C GLN A 510 -28.47 38.94 -20.47
N ASP A 511 -27.51 39.17 -21.36
CA ASP A 511 -27.70 39.10 -22.81
C ASP A 511 -28.03 37.67 -23.27
N LEU A 512 -27.36 36.64 -22.74
CA LEU A 512 -27.72 35.23 -22.99
C LEU A 512 -29.17 34.93 -22.59
N GLY A 513 -29.58 35.30 -21.38
CA GLY A 513 -30.96 35.10 -20.90
C GLY A 513 -32.00 35.81 -21.77
N SER A 514 -31.69 37.04 -22.20
CA SER A 514 -32.55 37.84 -23.07
C SER A 514 -32.64 37.26 -24.49
N SER A 515 -31.51 36.84 -25.06
CA SER A 515 -31.38 36.35 -26.43
C SER A 515 -32.00 34.98 -26.63
N CYS A 516 -31.65 33.98 -25.81
CA CYS A 516 -32.13 32.61 -25.98
C CYS A 516 -33.65 32.52 -25.83
N GLY A 517 -34.20 33.08 -24.75
CA GLY A 517 -35.65 33.07 -24.51
C GLY A 517 -36.45 33.73 -25.65
N ALA A 518 -36.02 34.91 -26.12
CA ALA A 518 -36.78 35.68 -27.11
C ALA A 518 -36.56 35.26 -28.57
N THR A 519 -35.36 34.80 -28.93
CA THR A 519 -34.94 34.64 -30.35
C THR A 519 -34.36 33.29 -30.72
N SER A 520 -34.23 32.35 -29.76
CA SER A 520 -33.49 31.08 -29.86
C SER A 520 -31.96 31.18 -30.04
N ASN A 521 -31.42 32.37 -30.37
CA ASN A 521 -29.98 32.60 -30.48
C ASN A 521 -29.27 32.29 -29.15
N GLY A 522 -28.17 31.54 -29.19
CA GLY A 522 -27.43 31.09 -28.02
C GLY A 522 -28.02 29.88 -27.29
N CYS A 523 -29.26 29.46 -27.57
CA CYS A 523 -29.86 28.33 -26.84
C CYS A 523 -29.14 26.99 -27.09
N SER A 524 -28.49 26.81 -28.24
CA SER A 524 -27.78 25.57 -28.64
C SER A 524 -26.29 25.55 -28.27
N ASP A 525 -25.77 26.66 -27.75
CA ASP A 525 -24.34 26.94 -27.84
C ASP A 525 -23.61 26.60 -26.54
N ASN A 526 -22.29 26.54 -26.59
CA ASN A 526 -21.45 26.10 -25.48
C ASN A 526 -20.88 27.32 -24.76
N TYR A 527 -20.93 27.33 -23.43
CA TYR A 527 -20.57 28.45 -22.56
C TYR A 527 -19.60 28.02 -21.48
N LEU A 528 -18.68 28.91 -21.11
CA LEU A 528 -17.75 28.75 -20.00
C LEU A 528 -17.72 30.03 -19.16
N LEU A 529 -18.02 29.91 -17.85
CA LEU A 529 -17.75 30.97 -16.88
C LEU A 529 -16.25 31.05 -16.57
N ARG A 530 -15.72 32.28 -16.53
CA ARG A 530 -14.32 32.57 -16.18
C ARG A 530 -14.16 33.59 -15.05
N ALA A 531 -15.26 34.02 -14.45
CA ALA A 531 -15.30 34.91 -13.30
C ALA A 531 -16.51 34.59 -12.41
N ASP A 532 -16.41 34.92 -11.12
CA ASP A 532 -17.58 35.00 -10.25
C ASP A 532 -18.44 36.21 -10.68
N LEU A 533 -19.74 36.01 -10.86
CA LEU A 533 -20.68 37.06 -11.25
C LEU A 533 -21.55 37.49 -10.05
N ASP A 534 -21.58 38.79 -9.75
CA ASP A 534 -22.38 39.36 -8.65
C ASP A 534 -23.56 40.18 -9.18
N PHE A 535 -24.76 39.67 -8.96
CA PHE A 535 -26.02 40.22 -9.45
C PHE A 535 -26.68 41.20 -8.46
N SER A 536 -25.94 41.73 -7.48
CA SER A 536 -26.44 42.72 -6.50
C SER A 536 -26.89 44.07 -7.09
N GLY A 537 -26.72 44.29 -8.40
CA GLY A 537 -27.27 45.43 -9.14
C GLY A 537 -28.78 45.29 -9.45
N PRO A 538 -29.52 46.39 -9.62
CA PRO A 538 -30.99 46.40 -9.71
C PRO A 538 -31.57 45.97 -11.08
N VAL A 539 -30.88 45.10 -11.83
CA VAL A 539 -31.24 44.72 -13.20
C VAL A 539 -31.95 43.36 -13.22
N PRO A 540 -33.22 43.27 -13.65
CA PRO A 540 -33.95 42.00 -13.71
C PRO A 540 -33.29 41.00 -14.68
N LEU A 541 -33.06 39.77 -14.21
CA LEU A 541 -32.59 38.67 -15.06
C LEU A 541 -33.79 37.96 -15.72
N SER A 542 -33.70 37.72 -17.03
CA SER A 542 -34.62 36.84 -17.76
C SER A 542 -34.13 35.39 -17.70
N PRO A 543 -34.98 34.39 -17.39
CA PRO A 543 -34.61 32.98 -17.42
C PRO A 543 -34.05 32.53 -18.77
N ILE A 544 -32.94 31.80 -18.76
CA ILE A 544 -32.30 31.26 -19.98
C ILE A 544 -33.18 30.14 -20.54
N GLY A 545 -33.75 30.39 -21.72
CA GLY A 545 -34.62 29.45 -22.44
C GLY A 545 -36.01 29.28 -21.84
N ASN A 546 -36.96 28.81 -22.66
CA ASN A 546 -38.36 28.61 -22.28
C ASN A 546 -38.99 27.42 -23.03
N VAL A 547 -40.31 27.24 -22.88
CA VAL A 547 -41.08 26.12 -23.46
C VAL A 547 -41.08 26.04 -24.99
N SER A 548 -40.68 27.10 -25.69
CA SER A 548 -40.55 27.16 -27.16
C SER A 548 -39.09 27.16 -27.62
N ASN A 549 -38.24 27.85 -26.86
CA ASN A 549 -36.81 28.03 -27.13
C ASN A 549 -36.01 27.43 -25.96
N ASN A 550 -35.92 26.10 -25.92
CA ASN A 550 -35.28 25.36 -24.83
C ASN A 550 -33.75 25.54 -24.86
N PHE A 551 -33.10 25.74 -23.71
CA PHE A 551 -31.64 25.66 -23.66
C PHE A 551 -31.19 24.21 -23.90
N THR A 552 -30.34 23.98 -24.89
CA THR A 552 -29.90 22.66 -25.39
C THR A 552 -28.40 22.56 -25.62
N GLY A 553 -27.65 23.65 -25.41
CA GLY A 553 -26.19 23.65 -25.39
C GLY A 553 -25.60 23.24 -24.03
N SER A 554 -24.30 23.52 -23.85
CA SER A 554 -23.57 23.22 -22.62
C SER A 554 -23.25 24.50 -21.86
N PHE A 555 -23.40 24.48 -20.54
CA PHE A 555 -23.04 25.58 -19.64
C PHE A 555 -22.06 25.09 -18.57
N ASP A 556 -20.78 25.32 -18.80
CA ASP A 556 -19.68 25.03 -17.86
C ASP A 556 -19.54 26.19 -16.87
N GLY A 557 -19.73 25.88 -15.59
CA GLY A 557 -19.59 26.83 -14.50
C GLY A 557 -18.15 27.19 -14.16
N GLY A 558 -17.15 26.47 -14.66
CA GLY A 558 -15.72 26.72 -14.41
C GLY A 558 -15.34 26.66 -12.92
N SER A 559 -16.17 26.06 -12.07
CA SER A 559 -16.16 26.17 -10.61
C SER A 559 -16.39 27.59 -10.04
N HIS A 560 -16.84 28.55 -10.85
CA HIS A 560 -17.18 29.91 -10.45
C HIS A 560 -18.57 30.03 -9.82
N LYS A 561 -18.83 31.19 -9.21
CA LYS A 561 -20.07 31.50 -8.46
C LYS A 561 -20.98 32.48 -9.21
N LEU A 562 -22.29 32.23 -9.16
CA LEU A 562 -23.34 33.24 -9.38
C LEU A 562 -23.85 33.73 -8.02
N LYS A 563 -23.63 35.00 -7.68
CA LYS A 563 -23.91 35.61 -6.37
C LYS A 563 -25.08 36.57 -6.42
N SER A 564 -25.85 36.68 -5.34
CA SER A 564 -26.86 37.74 -5.14
C SER A 564 -28.04 37.73 -6.15
N LEU A 565 -28.20 36.64 -6.91
CA LEU A 565 -29.08 36.57 -8.08
C LEU A 565 -30.55 36.43 -7.66
N THR A 566 -31.39 37.37 -8.12
CA THR A 566 -32.83 37.40 -7.82
C THR A 566 -33.68 37.30 -9.08
N ILE A 567 -34.69 36.41 -9.10
CA ILE A 567 -35.74 36.35 -10.12
C ILE A 567 -37.10 36.29 -9.39
N SER A 568 -37.94 37.31 -9.54
CA SER A 568 -39.31 37.32 -9.01
C SER A 568 -40.32 37.52 -10.14
N LEU A 569 -41.00 36.43 -10.50
CA LEU A 569 -42.00 36.34 -11.57
C LEU A 569 -43.23 35.57 -11.05
N PRO A 570 -43.91 36.01 -9.97
CA PRO A 570 -44.90 35.22 -9.22
C PRO A 570 -46.10 34.70 -10.03
N THR A 571 -46.40 35.30 -11.19
CA THR A 571 -47.48 34.88 -12.09
C THR A 571 -47.01 33.98 -13.25
N THR A 572 -45.72 33.61 -13.28
CA THR A 572 -45.07 32.91 -14.39
C THR A 572 -44.67 31.48 -13.99
N ASP A 573 -44.90 30.53 -14.90
CA ASP A 573 -44.43 29.15 -14.76
C ASP A 573 -43.03 28.98 -15.38
N TYR A 574 -42.30 27.94 -14.96
CA TYR A 574 -40.96 27.59 -15.47
C TYR A 574 -39.90 28.64 -15.12
N VAL A 575 -39.77 28.94 -13.82
CA VAL A 575 -38.91 30.01 -13.29
C VAL A 575 -37.66 29.42 -12.62
N GLY A 576 -36.50 29.95 -12.99
CA GLY A 576 -35.17 29.59 -12.49
C GLY A 576 -34.11 30.32 -13.31
N ILE A 577 -32.82 30.09 -13.03
CA ILE A 577 -31.72 30.64 -13.87
C ILE A 577 -31.89 30.21 -15.34
N PHE A 578 -32.20 28.93 -15.55
CA PHE A 578 -32.72 28.40 -16.81
C PHE A 578 -34.25 28.23 -16.68
N GLY A 579 -35.03 28.79 -17.60
CA GLY A 579 -36.48 28.56 -17.57
C GLY A 579 -36.81 27.12 -17.95
N TYR A 580 -36.20 26.65 -19.05
CA TYR A 580 -36.41 25.30 -19.56
C TYR A 580 -35.11 24.71 -20.14
N LEU A 581 -34.55 23.71 -19.46
CA LEU A 581 -33.42 22.93 -19.94
C LEU A 581 -33.93 21.73 -20.79
N GLY A 582 -33.56 21.71 -22.07
CA GLY A 582 -33.93 20.69 -23.05
C GLY A 582 -33.10 19.40 -22.94
N ALA A 583 -33.47 18.38 -23.72
CA ALA A 583 -32.94 17.02 -23.56
C ALA A 583 -31.44 16.85 -23.86
N ALA A 584 -30.85 17.72 -24.67
CA ALA A 584 -29.42 17.77 -24.95
C ALA A 584 -28.66 18.76 -24.04
N GLY A 585 -29.38 19.56 -23.25
CA GLY A 585 -28.78 20.60 -22.41
C GLY A 585 -27.96 20.00 -21.27
N TYR A 586 -26.79 20.59 -21.03
CA TYR A 586 -25.87 20.20 -19.95
C TYR A 586 -25.51 21.44 -19.13
N VAL A 587 -25.58 21.34 -17.80
CA VAL A 587 -25.17 22.42 -16.89
C VAL A 587 -24.33 21.81 -15.79
N HIS A 588 -23.07 22.22 -15.66
CA HIS A 588 -22.11 21.57 -14.77
C HIS A 588 -21.16 22.53 -14.06
N ASP A 589 -20.49 22.05 -13.01
CA ASP A 589 -19.38 22.70 -12.30
C ASP A 589 -19.67 24.13 -11.84
N LEU A 590 -20.91 24.38 -11.40
CA LEU A 590 -21.44 25.71 -11.10
C LEU A 590 -21.75 25.87 -9.61
N LYS A 591 -21.35 27.01 -9.04
CA LYS A 591 -21.71 27.40 -7.67
C LYS A 591 -22.75 28.52 -7.68
N VAL A 592 -23.71 28.51 -6.76
CA VAL A 592 -24.68 29.59 -6.56
C VAL A 592 -24.69 30.05 -5.10
N GLU A 593 -24.73 31.37 -4.89
CA GLU A 593 -24.56 31.98 -3.58
C GLU A 593 -25.62 33.07 -3.34
N SER A 594 -26.40 32.93 -2.25
CA SER A 594 -27.50 33.86 -1.89
C SER A 594 -28.51 34.08 -3.03
N LEU A 595 -29.06 32.99 -3.55
CA LEU A 595 -30.02 32.94 -4.66
C LEU A 595 -31.46 33.18 -4.17
N SER A 596 -32.27 33.99 -4.88
CA SER A 596 -33.68 34.23 -4.53
C SER A 596 -34.62 34.08 -5.74
N ILE A 597 -35.36 32.97 -5.82
CA ILE A 597 -36.27 32.67 -6.93
C ILE A 597 -37.72 32.59 -6.45
N HIS A 598 -38.63 33.31 -7.11
CA HIS A 598 -40.08 33.27 -6.84
C HIS A 598 -40.87 33.19 -8.16
N GLY A 599 -41.75 32.19 -8.29
CA GLY A 599 -42.63 32.00 -9.44
C GLY A 599 -43.98 31.37 -9.09
N ASN A 600 -44.79 31.06 -10.10
CA ASN A 600 -46.10 30.42 -9.92
C ASN A 600 -45.94 28.90 -9.73
N GLY A 601 -45.44 28.20 -10.75
CA GLY A 601 -45.23 26.76 -10.75
C GLY A 601 -44.03 26.34 -11.59
N PHE A 602 -43.53 25.12 -11.35
CA PHE A 602 -42.28 24.65 -11.98
C PHE A 602 -41.13 25.62 -11.67
N VAL A 603 -40.91 25.89 -10.38
CA VAL A 603 -39.90 26.84 -9.90
C VAL A 603 -38.70 26.06 -9.36
N GLY A 604 -37.50 26.39 -9.84
CA GLY A 604 -36.25 25.80 -9.39
C GLY A 604 -35.15 26.85 -9.24
N GLY A 605 -34.19 26.63 -8.34
CA GLY A 605 -33.03 27.51 -8.20
C GLY A 605 -32.25 27.62 -9.51
N LEU A 606 -31.80 26.48 -10.02
CA LEU A 606 -31.06 26.40 -11.28
C LEU A 606 -31.99 26.31 -12.49
N ALA A 607 -33.01 25.45 -12.49
CA ALA A 607 -33.92 25.31 -13.63
C ALA A 607 -35.40 25.12 -13.27
N GLY A 608 -36.30 25.87 -13.92
CA GLY A 608 -37.74 25.71 -13.73
C GLY A 608 -38.23 24.31 -14.10
N ARG A 609 -37.83 23.82 -15.28
CA ARG A 609 -37.98 22.43 -15.70
C ARG A 609 -36.76 21.94 -16.48
N SER A 610 -36.34 20.71 -16.20
CA SER A 610 -35.20 20.07 -16.83
C SER A 610 -35.54 18.73 -17.48
N TYR A 611 -35.06 18.59 -18.72
CA TYR A 611 -34.79 17.33 -19.40
C TYR A 611 -33.28 17.12 -19.63
N GLY A 612 -32.44 18.09 -19.25
CA GLY A 612 -31.00 18.04 -19.42
C GLY A 612 -30.27 17.42 -18.22
N GLN A 613 -28.98 17.17 -18.41
CA GLN A 613 -28.09 16.63 -17.37
C GLN A 613 -27.55 17.80 -16.54
N ILE A 614 -27.51 17.63 -15.21
CA ILE A 614 -27.11 18.68 -14.26
C ILE A 614 -26.15 18.08 -13.25
N GLU A 615 -24.91 18.60 -13.16
CA GLU A 615 -23.83 17.95 -12.41
C GLU A 615 -22.94 18.92 -11.64
N ASN A 616 -22.28 18.45 -10.58
CA ASN A 616 -21.28 19.21 -9.80
C ASN A 616 -21.79 20.60 -9.35
N ILE A 617 -23.02 20.67 -8.83
CA ILE A 617 -23.67 21.92 -8.42
C ILE A 617 -23.55 22.12 -6.91
N ASP A 618 -23.01 23.27 -6.52
CA ASP A 618 -22.96 23.72 -5.12
C ASP A 618 -23.87 24.93 -4.90
N ALA A 619 -25.02 24.67 -4.25
CA ALA A 619 -25.98 25.64 -3.78
C ALA A 619 -26.04 25.68 -2.24
N THR A 620 -24.89 25.45 -1.57
CA THR A 620 -24.79 25.55 -0.10
C THR A 620 -24.46 26.95 0.41
N LEU A 621 -23.98 27.83 -0.48
CA LEU A 621 -23.40 29.11 -0.14
C LEU A 621 -24.46 30.21 0.08
N GLY A 622 -24.34 30.93 1.19
CA GLY A 622 -25.25 32.02 1.55
C GLY A 622 -26.69 31.58 1.82
N ALA A 623 -27.56 32.54 2.13
CA ALA A 623 -28.97 32.27 2.40
C ALA A 623 -29.76 32.27 1.08
N SER A 624 -30.02 31.08 0.54
CA SER A 624 -30.74 30.90 -0.72
C SER A 624 -32.20 30.44 -0.53
N THR A 625 -33.14 30.98 -1.31
CA THR A 625 -34.58 30.71 -1.20
C THR A 625 -35.24 30.44 -2.56
N VAL A 626 -36.17 29.48 -2.60
CA VAL A 626 -37.03 29.18 -3.76
C VAL A 626 -38.49 29.08 -3.33
N MET A 627 -39.39 29.81 -4.01
CA MET A 627 -40.83 29.84 -3.69
C MET A 627 -41.71 29.65 -4.93
N ALA A 628 -42.68 28.75 -4.85
CA ALA A 628 -43.73 28.57 -5.87
C ALA A 628 -45.14 28.78 -5.28
N ASP A 629 -45.88 29.75 -5.80
CA ASP A 629 -47.20 30.13 -5.26
C ASP A 629 -48.31 29.09 -5.53
N ALA A 630 -48.14 28.23 -6.56
CA ALA A 630 -49.16 27.28 -6.99
C ALA A 630 -48.80 25.80 -6.75
N ASN A 631 -47.78 25.27 -7.45
CA ASN A 631 -47.56 23.82 -7.56
C ASN A 631 -46.15 23.39 -7.14
N TYR A 632 -45.23 23.30 -8.11
CA TYR A 632 -43.95 22.59 -7.96
C TYR A 632 -42.80 23.55 -7.63
N ALA A 633 -42.14 23.32 -6.48
CA ALA A 633 -40.93 24.03 -6.05
C ALA A 633 -39.77 23.07 -5.77
N GLY A 634 -38.57 23.38 -6.27
CA GLY A 634 -37.35 22.62 -6.00
C GLY A 634 -36.15 23.50 -5.70
N GLY A 635 -35.27 23.11 -4.77
CA GLY A 635 -34.06 23.89 -4.47
C GLY A 635 -33.14 24.05 -5.68
N ILE A 636 -33.04 23.03 -6.52
CA ILE A 636 -32.24 23.05 -7.77
C ILE A 636 -33.15 23.05 -9.01
N THR A 637 -34.16 22.17 -9.08
CA THR A 637 -35.07 22.11 -10.24
C THR A 637 -36.54 21.97 -9.87
N GLY A 638 -37.43 22.74 -10.50
CA GLY A 638 -38.88 22.58 -10.29
C GLY A 638 -39.38 21.19 -10.71
N GLN A 639 -38.87 20.66 -11.82
CA GLN A 639 -38.95 19.24 -12.19
C GLN A 639 -37.66 18.80 -12.90
N GLN A 640 -37.21 17.56 -12.68
CA GLN A 640 -36.13 16.91 -13.42
C GLN A 640 -36.62 15.59 -14.05
N PHE A 641 -36.27 15.37 -15.32
CA PHE A 641 -36.61 14.20 -16.12
C PHE A 641 -35.38 13.46 -16.68
N ASN A 642 -34.20 13.77 -16.15
CA ASN A 642 -32.92 13.19 -16.53
C ASN A 642 -32.04 12.94 -15.29
N HIS A 643 -30.75 12.66 -15.47
CA HIS A 643 -29.80 12.46 -14.38
C HIS A 643 -29.44 13.77 -13.67
N MET A 644 -29.14 13.67 -12.38
CA MET A 644 -28.52 14.74 -11.60
C MET A 644 -27.44 14.10 -10.72
N THR A 645 -26.23 14.66 -10.65
CA THR A 645 -25.12 14.00 -9.94
C THR A 645 -24.16 14.99 -9.27
N ASN A 646 -23.65 14.66 -8.07
CA ASN A 646 -22.78 15.52 -7.26
C ASN A 646 -23.42 16.88 -6.95
N ILE A 647 -24.50 16.89 -6.18
CA ILE A 647 -25.33 18.07 -5.93
C ILE A 647 -25.42 18.36 -4.44
N PHE A 648 -25.14 19.59 -4.04
CA PHE A 648 -25.17 20.03 -2.65
C PHE A 648 -26.06 21.27 -2.53
N SER A 649 -27.00 21.29 -1.57
CA SER A 649 -28.00 22.37 -1.43
C SER A 649 -28.29 22.71 0.03
N SER A 650 -28.23 23.98 0.39
CA SER A 650 -28.79 24.53 1.64
C SER A 650 -30.09 25.31 1.41
N VAL A 651 -30.56 25.38 0.15
CA VAL A 651 -31.67 26.22 -0.31
C VAL A 651 -32.96 25.94 0.49
N ALA A 652 -33.54 26.99 1.06
CA ALA A 652 -34.85 26.90 1.69
C ALA A 652 -35.95 26.93 0.62
N VAL A 653 -36.90 25.99 0.67
CA VAL A 653 -37.88 25.79 -0.41
C VAL A 653 -39.31 25.83 0.14
N ASN A 654 -40.19 26.61 -0.50
CA ASN A 654 -41.60 26.76 -0.12
C ASN A 654 -42.53 26.60 -1.34
N GLY A 655 -43.69 25.97 -1.16
CA GLY A 655 -44.70 25.81 -2.21
C GLY A 655 -45.77 24.77 -1.87
N SER A 656 -46.45 24.21 -2.88
CA SER A 656 -47.46 23.17 -2.65
C SER A 656 -46.86 21.76 -2.64
N SER A 657 -46.14 21.39 -3.70
CA SER A 657 -45.40 20.13 -3.81
C SER A 657 -43.92 20.41 -3.98
N VAL A 658 -43.10 19.87 -3.07
CA VAL A 658 -41.81 20.48 -2.75
C VAL A 658 -40.75 19.44 -2.45
N GLY A 659 -39.60 19.57 -3.10
CA GLY A 659 -38.38 18.86 -2.75
C GLY A 659 -37.23 19.83 -2.49
N GLY A 660 -36.40 19.59 -1.47
CA GLY A 660 -35.20 20.41 -1.24
C GLY A 660 -34.18 20.39 -2.40
N ILE A 661 -34.33 19.45 -3.35
CA ILE A 661 -33.64 19.44 -4.65
C ILE A 661 -34.66 19.58 -5.79
N THR A 662 -35.70 18.75 -5.83
CA THR A 662 -36.74 18.84 -6.88
C THR A 662 -38.13 18.39 -6.44
N ALA A 663 -39.18 19.09 -6.87
CA ALA A 663 -40.55 18.68 -6.58
C ALA A 663 -40.91 17.34 -7.25
N ILE A 664 -40.43 17.10 -8.47
CA ILE A 664 -40.64 15.86 -9.22
C ILE A 664 -39.32 15.38 -9.83
N GLN A 665 -38.99 14.11 -9.56
CA GLN A 665 -38.02 13.36 -10.35
C GLN A 665 -38.76 12.31 -11.19
N GLY A 666 -38.49 12.30 -12.50
CA GLY A 666 -39.11 11.37 -13.46
C GLY A 666 -38.15 10.91 -14.55
N GLY A 667 -38.72 10.19 -15.54
CA GLY A 667 -37.96 9.54 -16.61
C GLY A 667 -37.55 8.11 -16.27
N SER A 668 -37.78 7.18 -17.20
CA SER A 668 -37.49 5.76 -16.99
C SER A 668 -35.98 5.52 -16.93
N GLY A 669 -35.52 4.86 -15.86
CA GLY A 669 -34.09 4.60 -15.62
C GLY A 669 -33.27 5.86 -15.27
N LYS A 670 -33.91 7.00 -14.96
CA LYS A 670 -33.21 8.24 -14.60
C LYS A 670 -32.93 8.31 -13.10
N ILE A 671 -31.73 8.76 -12.75
CA ILE A 671 -31.15 8.56 -11.42
C ILE A 671 -30.62 9.88 -10.87
N LEU A 672 -30.99 10.22 -9.64
CA LEU A 672 -30.30 11.19 -8.80
C LEU A 672 -29.23 10.43 -7.99
N THR A 673 -27.96 10.81 -8.09
CA THR A 673 -26.82 10.11 -7.46
C THR A 673 -25.88 11.08 -6.75
N ASN A 674 -25.44 10.79 -5.52
CA ASN A 674 -24.56 11.70 -4.76
C ASN A 674 -25.18 13.10 -4.61
N VAL A 675 -26.42 13.14 -4.08
CA VAL A 675 -27.26 14.33 -3.96
C VAL A 675 -27.58 14.59 -2.49
N HIS A 676 -27.29 15.78 -2.00
CA HIS A 676 -27.32 16.13 -0.59
C HIS A 676 -28.03 17.47 -0.35
N SER A 677 -28.91 17.50 0.65
CA SER A 677 -29.69 18.69 1.00
C SER A 677 -29.76 18.90 2.51
N SER A 678 -29.55 20.14 2.95
CA SER A 678 -29.65 20.59 4.34
C SER A 678 -30.68 21.71 4.55
N GLY A 679 -31.36 22.13 3.48
CA GLY A 679 -32.29 23.25 3.50
C GLY A 679 -33.58 23.00 4.30
N THR A 680 -34.27 24.08 4.65
CA THR A 680 -35.61 24.04 5.25
C THR A 680 -36.67 23.92 4.16
N VAL A 681 -37.45 22.85 4.18
CA VAL A 681 -38.48 22.53 3.20
C VAL A 681 -39.87 22.65 3.83
N THR A 682 -40.69 23.54 3.29
CA THR A 682 -42.10 23.72 3.68
C THR A 682 -43.01 23.44 2.48
N GLY A 683 -44.04 22.61 2.64
CA GLY A 683 -44.98 22.29 1.57
C GLY A 683 -46.33 21.79 2.04
N THR A 684 -47.29 21.56 1.14
CA THR A 684 -48.62 21.05 1.51
C THR A 684 -48.78 19.55 1.23
N VAL A 685 -48.38 19.07 0.06
CA VAL A 685 -48.56 17.69 -0.39
C VAL A 685 -47.33 17.21 -1.17
N TYR A 686 -46.82 16.01 -0.89
CA TYR A 686 -45.58 15.50 -1.50
C TYR A 686 -44.38 16.39 -1.14
N THR A 687 -44.10 16.49 0.16
CA THR A 687 -43.09 17.39 0.72
C THR A 687 -41.90 16.60 1.24
N ALA A 688 -40.69 16.85 0.77
CA ALA A 688 -39.50 16.18 1.30
C ALA A 688 -38.17 16.92 1.14
N GLY A 689 -37.17 16.49 1.91
CA GLY A 689 -35.83 17.06 1.92
C GLY A 689 -35.06 16.97 0.60
N LEU A 690 -35.38 15.99 -0.26
CA LEU A 690 -34.78 15.83 -1.59
C LEU A 690 -35.82 15.90 -2.71
N VAL A 691 -36.71 14.90 -2.80
CA VAL A 691 -37.65 14.73 -3.92
C VAL A 691 -39.09 14.75 -3.43
N GLY A 692 -39.91 15.70 -3.89
CA GLY A 692 -41.33 15.73 -3.54
C GLY A 692 -42.05 14.44 -3.99
N GLN A 693 -42.00 14.13 -5.29
CA GLN A 693 -42.53 12.90 -5.87
C GLN A 693 -41.54 12.25 -6.85
N LEU A 694 -41.17 11.00 -6.58
CA LEU A 694 -40.36 10.15 -7.46
C LEU A 694 -41.29 9.26 -8.30
N GLN A 695 -41.16 9.29 -9.64
CA GLN A 695 -42.10 8.58 -10.52
C GLN A 695 -41.46 8.05 -11.82
N SER A 696 -42.26 7.37 -12.65
CA SER A 696 -41.84 6.80 -13.95
C SER A 696 -40.66 5.82 -13.86
N SER A 697 -40.51 5.11 -12.75
CA SER A 697 -39.37 4.22 -12.47
C SER A 697 -38.00 4.93 -12.46
N ALA A 698 -37.99 6.19 -12.02
CA ALA A 698 -36.77 6.91 -11.66
C ALA A 698 -36.21 6.43 -10.29
N GLN A 699 -34.96 6.77 -10.00
CA GLN A 699 -34.25 6.34 -8.80
C GLN A 699 -33.56 7.48 -8.05
N VAL A 700 -33.40 7.30 -6.74
CA VAL A 700 -32.53 8.08 -5.86
C VAL A 700 -31.48 7.13 -5.28
N ARG A 701 -30.20 7.47 -5.42
CA ARG A 701 -29.07 6.63 -5.00
C ARG A 701 -28.04 7.46 -4.25
N GLN A 702 -27.39 6.89 -3.24
CA GLN A 702 -26.22 7.49 -2.57
C GLN A 702 -26.48 8.96 -2.16
N SER A 703 -27.64 9.23 -1.61
CA SER A 703 -28.16 10.59 -1.38
C SER A 703 -28.53 10.81 0.08
N SER A 704 -28.58 12.07 0.56
CA SER A 704 -28.90 12.34 1.98
C SER A 704 -29.64 13.65 2.26
N PHE A 705 -30.49 13.65 3.29
CA PHE A 705 -31.10 14.87 3.85
C PHE A 705 -30.78 15.09 5.33
N SER A 706 -30.45 16.33 5.71
CA SER A 706 -30.11 16.71 7.09
C SER A 706 -30.80 17.97 7.61
N GLY A 707 -31.69 18.59 6.83
CA GLY A 707 -32.37 19.85 7.18
C GLY A 707 -33.64 19.69 8.02
N SER A 708 -34.66 20.50 7.72
CA SER A 708 -36.01 20.34 8.30
C SER A 708 -37.08 20.24 7.22
N VAL A 709 -38.08 19.37 7.42
CA VAL A 709 -39.25 19.21 6.56
C VAL A 709 -40.52 19.46 7.36
N SER A 710 -41.42 20.27 6.82
CA SER A 710 -42.75 20.54 7.36
C SER A 710 -43.80 20.49 6.25
N GLY A 711 -44.86 19.69 6.42
CA GLY A 711 -45.99 19.73 5.47
C GLY A 711 -47.24 18.97 5.88
N THR A 712 -48.29 19.00 5.05
CA THR A 712 -49.60 18.44 5.45
C THR A 712 -49.71 16.94 5.13
N SER A 713 -49.42 16.52 3.89
CA SER A 713 -49.65 15.14 3.45
C SER A 713 -48.51 14.56 2.62
N ASN A 714 -48.18 13.29 2.86
CA ASN A 714 -47.11 12.56 2.19
C ASN A 714 -45.76 13.28 2.38
N VAL A 715 -45.33 13.35 3.63
CA VAL A 715 -44.13 14.07 4.06
C VAL A 715 -43.01 13.09 4.36
N GLY A 716 -41.87 13.21 3.67
CA GLY A 716 -40.72 12.33 3.82
C GLY A 716 -39.45 13.09 4.18
N GLY A 717 -38.53 12.47 4.92
CA GLY A 717 -37.20 13.05 5.10
C GLY A 717 -36.43 13.15 3.78
N LEU A 718 -36.46 12.10 2.95
CA LEU A 718 -35.80 12.06 1.64
C LEU A 718 -36.80 12.22 0.48
N VAL A 719 -37.89 11.45 0.48
CA VAL A 719 -38.86 11.40 -0.63
C VAL A 719 -40.32 11.50 -0.16
N GLY A 720 -41.10 12.44 -0.69
CA GLY A 720 -42.48 12.68 -0.24
C GLY A 720 -43.41 11.54 -0.65
N ALA A 721 -43.38 11.16 -1.92
CA ALA A 721 -43.98 9.90 -2.39
C ALA A 721 -43.20 9.21 -3.52
N THR A 722 -43.29 7.88 -3.60
CA THR A 722 -42.76 7.08 -4.72
C THR A 722 -43.89 6.48 -5.55
N GLY A 723 -43.78 6.50 -6.88
CA GLY A 723 -44.66 5.79 -7.82
C GLY A 723 -44.05 4.49 -8.39
N ALA A 724 -44.79 3.86 -9.30
CA ALA A 724 -44.49 2.52 -9.82
C ALA A 724 -43.06 2.31 -10.36
N GLY A 725 -42.40 1.25 -9.88
CA GLY A 725 -41.06 0.84 -10.29
C GLY A 725 -39.93 1.76 -9.81
N SER A 726 -40.22 2.73 -8.93
CA SER A 726 -39.21 3.70 -8.47
C SER A 726 -38.33 3.13 -7.36
N GLY A 727 -37.07 3.56 -7.30
CA GLY A 727 -36.08 3.03 -6.36
C GLY A 727 -35.45 4.09 -5.45
N ILE A 728 -35.23 3.74 -4.19
CA ILE A 728 -34.41 4.49 -3.23
C ILE A 728 -33.35 3.52 -2.69
N LEU A 729 -32.08 3.79 -2.96
CA LEU A 729 -30.96 2.90 -2.63
C LEU A 729 -29.84 3.66 -1.94
N GLU A 730 -29.17 3.03 -0.96
CA GLU A 730 -27.93 3.57 -0.36
C GLU A 730 -28.09 5.03 0.13
N SER A 731 -29.27 5.40 0.63
CA SER A 731 -29.62 6.80 0.94
C SER A 731 -30.17 6.96 2.35
N PHE A 732 -30.05 8.15 2.94
CA PHE A 732 -30.45 8.35 4.34
C PHE A 732 -31.05 9.72 4.67
N SER A 733 -31.74 9.80 5.79
CA SER A 733 -32.22 11.07 6.35
C SER A 733 -31.90 11.17 7.85
N THR A 734 -31.37 12.32 8.25
CA THR A 734 -31.12 12.69 9.65
C THR A 734 -31.93 13.92 10.09
N GLY A 735 -32.46 14.69 9.14
CA GLY A 735 -33.21 15.93 9.40
C GLY A 735 -34.55 15.70 10.13
N THR A 736 -35.16 16.76 10.66
CA THR A 736 -36.47 16.67 11.35
C THR A 736 -37.63 16.60 10.35
N VAL A 737 -38.60 15.70 10.54
CA VAL A 737 -39.72 15.48 9.62
C VAL A 737 -41.06 15.62 10.34
N ASN A 738 -41.78 16.70 10.04
CA ASN A 738 -43.07 17.03 10.66
C ASN A 738 -44.19 17.06 9.63
N GLY A 739 -45.34 16.47 9.93
CA GLY A 739 -46.53 16.69 9.13
C GLY A 739 -47.84 16.21 9.76
N ASN A 740 -48.91 16.14 8.96
CA ASN A 740 -50.24 15.82 9.48
C ASN A 740 -50.68 14.37 9.19
N ASN A 741 -50.67 13.95 7.92
CA ASN A 741 -51.22 12.67 7.45
C ASN A 741 -50.17 11.55 7.46
N SER A 742 -49.68 11.12 6.29
CA SER A 742 -48.59 10.14 6.16
C SER A 742 -47.24 10.84 6.29
N VAL A 743 -46.46 10.51 7.32
CA VAL A 743 -45.16 11.10 7.62
C VAL A 743 -44.13 10.00 7.86
N GLY A 744 -43.01 10.01 7.13
CA GLY A 744 -41.98 8.99 7.23
C GLY A 744 -40.57 9.55 7.28
N GLY A 745 -39.72 8.99 8.15
CA GLY A 745 -38.36 9.48 8.34
C GLY A 745 -37.49 9.43 7.07
N LEU A 746 -37.76 8.49 6.15
CA LEU A 746 -37.17 8.47 4.81
C LEU A 746 -38.22 8.76 3.71
N VAL A 747 -39.38 8.10 3.75
CA VAL A 747 -40.40 8.16 2.69
C VAL A 747 -41.80 8.45 3.26
N GLY A 748 -42.48 9.50 2.77
CA GLY A 748 -43.83 9.84 3.23
C GLY A 748 -44.89 8.80 2.82
N PHE A 749 -44.97 8.49 1.53
CA PHE A 749 -45.94 7.53 0.98
C PHE A 749 -45.37 6.67 -0.16
N SER A 750 -45.47 5.34 -0.05
CA SER A 750 -45.06 4.41 -1.11
C SER A 750 -46.25 3.90 -1.91
N TYR A 751 -46.22 4.02 -3.24
CA TYR A 751 -47.31 3.61 -4.13
C TYR A 751 -46.86 2.69 -5.27
N ASN A 752 -47.31 1.43 -5.23
CA ASN A 752 -47.06 0.33 -6.18
C ASN A 752 -45.57 -0.02 -6.41
N ILE A 753 -45.16 -1.26 -6.08
CA ILE A 753 -43.89 -1.90 -6.48
C ILE A 753 -42.72 -0.91 -6.55
N SER A 754 -42.39 -0.29 -5.41
CA SER A 754 -41.15 0.48 -5.24
C SER A 754 -40.09 -0.38 -4.56
N THR A 755 -38.82 0.02 -4.65
CA THR A 755 -37.72 -0.60 -3.91
C THR A 755 -37.11 0.41 -2.96
N ILE A 756 -37.03 0.07 -1.67
CA ILE A 756 -36.28 0.83 -0.66
C ILE A 756 -35.21 -0.12 -0.11
N GLN A 757 -33.95 0.12 -0.47
CA GLN A 757 -32.85 -0.81 -0.18
C GLN A 757 -31.65 -0.12 0.45
N ASN A 758 -30.96 -0.78 1.40
CA ASN A 758 -29.70 -0.29 1.97
C ASN A 758 -29.80 1.16 2.46
N SER A 759 -30.94 1.56 3.03
CA SER A 759 -31.25 2.96 3.32
C SER A 759 -31.67 3.14 4.79
N TYR A 760 -31.49 4.33 5.37
CA TYR A 760 -31.75 4.50 6.80
C TYR A 760 -32.30 5.88 7.22
N SER A 761 -32.86 5.90 8.42
CA SER A 761 -33.44 7.11 9.03
C SER A 761 -32.98 7.26 10.47
N THR A 762 -32.34 8.39 10.78
CA THR A 762 -32.16 8.87 12.16
C THR A 762 -33.11 10.04 12.47
N SER A 763 -33.90 10.47 11.49
CA SER A 763 -34.85 11.58 11.54
C SER A 763 -35.89 11.45 12.64
N PRO A 764 -36.07 12.46 13.51
CA PRO A 764 -37.27 12.59 14.33
C PRO A 764 -38.51 12.78 13.45
N VAL A 765 -39.57 11.99 13.69
CA VAL A 765 -40.79 11.90 12.88
C VAL A 765 -42.03 12.25 13.72
N VAL A 766 -42.80 13.24 13.28
CA VAL A 766 -44.06 13.64 13.94
C VAL A 766 -45.21 13.71 12.92
N ALA A 767 -46.26 12.89 13.11
CA ALA A 767 -47.54 12.99 12.42
C ALA A 767 -48.63 13.51 13.38
N ILE A 768 -49.21 14.67 13.11
CA ILE A 768 -50.14 15.35 14.02
C ILE A 768 -51.47 14.60 14.18
N SER A 769 -52.00 13.98 13.12
CA SER A 769 -53.27 13.22 13.19
C SER A 769 -53.29 11.87 12.46
N GLY A 770 -52.27 11.58 11.64
CA GLY A 770 -52.20 10.37 10.81
C GLY A 770 -51.14 9.35 11.24
N THR A 771 -50.42 8.83 10.24
CA THR A 771 -49.52 7.68 10.33
C THR A 771 -48.05 8.10 10.28
N ALA A 772 -47.32 7.84 11.36
CA ALA A 772 -45.89 8.10 11.50
C ALA A 772 -45.08 6.80 11.38
N GLY A 773 -44.07 6.77 10.52
CA GLY A 773 -43.14 5.63 10.40
C GLY A 773 -41.69 6.08 10.49
N GLY A 774 -40.87 5.36 11.27
CA GLY A 774 -39.44 5.68 11.40
C GLY A 774 -38.69 5.67 10.07
N LEU A 775 -39.10 4.82 9.12
CA LEU A 775 -38.61 4.80 7.73
C LEU A 775 -39.70 5.26 6.74
N VAL A 776 -40.91 4.67 6.78
CA VAL A 776 -41.98 4.90 5.78
C VAL A 776 -43.31 5.26 6.43
N GLY A 777 -43.93 6.38 6.06
CA GLY A 777 -45.19 6.83 6.67
C GLY A 777 -46.37 5.90 6.36
N SER A 778 -46.61 5.60 5.09
CA SER A 778 -47.67 4.66 4.67
C SER A 778 -47.33 4.00 3.32
N ILE A 779 -47.76 2.74 3.14
CA ILE A 779 -47.52 1.93 1.94
C ILE A 779 -48.87 1.53 1.33
N ASN A 780 -49.01 1.68 0.00
CA ASN A 780 -50.16 1.20 -0.76
C ASN A 780 -49.87 -0.19 -1.36
N ILE A 781 -50.95 -0.93 -1.61
CA ILE A 781 -50.98 -2.34 -1.99
C ILE A 781 -50.08 -2.61 -3.21
N GLY A 782 -49.23 -3.64 -3.11
CA GLY A 782 -48.55 -4.24 -4.26
C GLY A 782 -47.04 -4.32 -4.11
N SER A 783 -46.57 -5.45 -3.53
CA SER A 783 -45.21 -6.01 -3.65
C SER A 783 -44.06 -4.99 -3.69
N SER A 784 -44.06 -4.02 -2.78
CA SER A 784 -42.94 -3.07 -2.65
C SER A 784 -41.84 -3.72 -1.81
N ALA A 785 -40.60 -3.71 -2.31
CA ALA A 785 -39.50 -4.42 -1.72
C ALA A 785 -38.70 -3.50 -0.79
N ILE A 786 -38.92 -3.64 0.52
CA ILE A 786 -38.20 -2.92 1.57
C ILE A 786 -37.17 -3.88 2.15
N LEU A 787 -35.90 -3.72 1.77
CA LEU A 787 -34.82 -4.67 2.11
C LEU A 787 -33.59 -4.00 2.74
N ARG A 788 -33.08 -4.55 3.84
CA ARG A 788 -31.82 -4.10 4.48
C ARG A 788 -31.83 -2.61 4.83
N ASN A 789 -32.86 -2.16 5.53
CA ASN A 789 -33.00 -0.77 6.00
C ASN A 789 -33.06 -0.69 7.53
N TYR A 790 -32.74 0.48 8.11
CA TYR A 790 -32.97 0.72 9.55
C TYR A 790 -33.60 2.08 9.88
N ALA A 791 -34.26 2.17 11.03
CA ALA A 791 -34.73 3.43 11.63
C ALA A 791 -34.37 3.56 13.13
N ILE A 792 -33.85 4.71 13.54
CA ILE A 792 -33.52 5.01 14.96
C ILE A 792 -34.05 6.35 15.49
N GLY A 793 -34.60 7.22 14.63
CA GLY A 793 -35.20 8.49 15.08
C GLY A 793 -36.49 8.26 15.88
N SER A 794 -36.83 9.21 16.76
CA SER A 794 -38.07 9.17 17.55
C SER A 794 -39.31 9.28 16.66
N VAL A 795 -40.35 8.47 16.92
CA VAL A 795 -41.56 8.42 16.09
C VAL A 795 -42.78 8.72 16.94
N SER A 796 -43.58 9.71 16.54
CA SER A 796 -44.81 10.11 17.22
C SER A 796 -45.95 10.33 16.23
N GLY A 797 -47.13 9.76 16.51
CA GLY A 797 -48.34 10.02 15.74
C GLY A 797 -49.55 9.23 16.23
N ALA A 798 -50.74 9.53 15.71
CA ALA A 798 -51.99 8.85 16.08
C ALA A 798 -51.99 7.35 15.70
N THR A 799 -51.19 6.98 14.70
CA THR A 799 -50.73 5.62 14.46
C THR A 799 -49.23 5.69 14.21
N ALA A 800 -48.43 4.96 14.99
CA ALA A 800 -46.97 5.01 14.91
C ALA A 800 -46.36 3.61 14.83
N GLY A 801 -45.33 3.46 14.01
CA GLY A 801 -44.53 2.24 13.93
C GLY A 801 -43.05 2.56 13.76
N GLY A 802 -42.20 1.76 14.39
CA GLY A 802 -40.76 2.00 14.44
C GLY A 802 -40.06 1.95 13.08
N LEU A 803 -40.64 1.21 12.12
CA LEU A 803 -40.21 1.20 10.72
C LEU A 803 -41.27 1.81 9.79
N VAL A 804 -42.54 1.43 9.94
CA VAL A 804 -43.64 1.81 9.03
C VAL A 804 -44.88 2.28 9.80
N GLY A 805 -45.50 3.40 9.41
CA GLY A 805 -46.74 3.86 10.03
C GLY A 805 -47.93 2.96 9.68
N ASN A 806 -48.26 2.86 8.39
CA ASN A 806 -49.28 1.95 7.86
C ASN A 806 -48.69 1.03 6.77
N GLY A 807 -48.67 -0.28 7.02
CA GLY A 807 -48.05 -1.31 6.16
C GLY A 807 -49.03 -2.03 5.23
N ASP A 808 -48.49 -2.75 4.25
CA ASP A 808 -49.26 -3.57 3.32
C ASP A 808 -49.31 -5.04 3.74
N ASN A 809 -50.37 -5.75 3.33
CA ASN A 809 -50.61 -7.14 3.71
C ASN A 809 -49.94 -8.16 2.74
N THR A 810 -48.90 -7.77 1.99
CA THR A 810 -48.29 -8.64 0.97
C THR A 810 -47.12 -9.44 1.56
N PRO A 811 -47.13 -10.78 1.50
CA PRO A 811 -46.00 -11.59 1.97
C PRO A 811 -44.70 -11.26 1.22
N GLY A 812 -43.60 -11.12 1.96
CA GLY A 812 -42.27 -10.88 1.40
C GLY A 812 -41.90 -9.41 1.11
N SER A 813 -42.81 -8.43 1.29
CA SER A 813 -42.50 -6.99 1.11
C SER A 813 -41.37 -6.48 2.01
N TYR A 814 -41.07 -7.17 3.13
CA TYR A 814 -40.12 -6.71 4.16
C TYR A 814 -39.06 -7.78 4.42
N THR A 815 -37.77 -7.47 4.20
CA THR A 815 -36.64 -8.40 4.41
C THR A 815 -35.44 -7.73 5.09
N ASN A 816 -34.99 -8.30 6.20
CA ASN A 816 -33.81 -7.91 6.97
C ASN A 816 -33.79 -6.42 7.38
N ASN A 817 -34.93 -5.90 7.86
CA ASN A 817 -35.06 -4.51 8.30
C ASN A 817 -35.10 -4.40 9.83
N TYR A 818 -34.57 -3.30 10.38
CA TYR A 818 -34.43 -3.13 11.81
C TYR A 818 -34.97 -1.77 12.29
N TRP A 819 -35.40 -1.68 13.56
CA TRP A 819 -35.64 -0.39 14.20
C TRP A 819 -35.19 -0.41 15.66
N ASN A 820 -34.81 0.75 16.20
CA ASN A 820 -34.38 0.86 17.60
C ASN A 820 -35.60 1.04 18.51
N LEU A 821 -35.91 0.02 19.31
CA LEU A 821 -37.03 0.00 20.27
C LEU A 821 -36.98 1.18 21.26
N SER A 822 -35.77 1.53 21.73
CA SER A 822 -35.56 2.52 22.78
C SER A 822 -35.60 3.96 22.28
N THR A 823 -34.99 4.25 21.11
CA THR A 823 -34.90 5.62 20.59
C THR A 823 -36.08 6.02 19.70
N SER A 824 -36.73 5.05 19.03
CA SER A 824 -37.98 5.32 18.30
C SER A 824 -39.18 5.53 19.23
N GLY A 825 -39.15 4.91 20.42
CA GLY A 825 -40.29 4.82 21.33
C GLY A 825 -41.36 3.80 20.92
N GLN A 826 -41.12 3.01 19.86
CA GLN A 826 -42.12 2.13 19.26
C GLN A 826 -41.80 0.64 19.47
N ALA A 827 -42.74 -0.08 20.08
CA ALA A 827 -42.65 -1.52 20.32
C ALA A 827 -42.93 -2.38 19.07
N SER A 828 -43.60 -1.81 18.07
CA SER A 828 -44.00 -2.50 16.82
C SER A 828 -43.27 -1.94 15.62
N ALA A 829 -42.89 -2.81 14.67
CA ALA A 829 -42.34 -2.41 13.38
C ALA A 829 -43.33 -1.57 12.56
N ILE A 830 -44.59 -2.01 12.57
CA ILE A 830 -45.72 -1.48 11.79
C ILE A 830 -46.78 -0.97 12.77
N GLY A 831 -47.29 0.25 12.57
CA GLY A 831 -48.31 0.85 13.43
C GLY A 831 -49.74 0.37 13.14
N SER A 832 -50.12 0.29 11.86
CA SER A 832 -51.36 -0.33 11.40
C SER A 832 -51.17 -1.07 10.06
N GLY A 833 -52.11 -1.94 9.71
CA GLY A 833 -51.91 -2.98 8.69
C GLY A 833 -51.57 -4.33 9.35
N SER A 834 -51.58 -5.43 8.57
CA SER A 834 -51.38 -6.77 9.11
C SER A 834 -49.95 -7.26 8.91
N ALA A 835 -49.31 -7.69 10.00
CA ALA A 835 -48.03 -8.42 9.93
C ALA A 835 -48.17 -9.85 9.34
N ALA A 836 -49.36 -10.25 8.88
CA ALA A 836 -49.62 -11.55 8.25
C ALA A 836 -48.96 -11.65 6.86
N GLY A 837 -47.65 -11.91 6.86
CA GLY A 837 -46.78 -11.88 5.68
C GLY A 837 -45.32 -11.50 6.02
N VAL A 838 -45.10 -10.92 7.21
CA VAL A 838 -43.78 -10.72 7.82
C VAL A 838 -43.43 -11.97 8.62
N SER A 839 -42.39 -12.71 8.23
CA SER A 839 -41.91 -13.83 9.04
C SER A 839 -41.03 -13.32 10.20
N THR A 840 -41.14 -13.96 11.36
CA THR A 840 -40.30 -13.68 12.53
C THR A 840 -38.83 -13.96 12.18
N GLY A 841 -38.00 -12.92 12.20
CA GLY A 841 -36.60 -12.95 11.75
C GLY A 841 -36.30 -12.13 10.48
N GLN A 842 -37.32 -11.63 9.77
CA GLN A 842 -37.12 -10.72 8.62
C GLN A 842 -37.32 -9.23 8.97
N VAL A 843 -37.98 -8.91 10.08
CA VAL A 843 -38.12 -7.54 10.59
C VAL A 843 -38.00 -7.59 12.11
N GLU A 844 -37.02 -6.89 12.69
CA GLU A 844 -36.63 -7.08 14.10
C GLU A 844 -36.38 -5.75 14.84
N GLY A 845 -36.92 -5.66 16.05
CA GLY A 845 -36.74 -4.53 16.94
C GLY A 845 -35.51 -4.75 17.81
N LEU A 846 -34.49 -3.92 17.64
CA LEU A 846 -33.23 -3.99 18.37
C LEU A 846 -33.20 -2.94 19.49
N THR A 847 -32.51 -3.24 20.58
CA THR A 847 -32.10 -2.23 21.57
C THR A 847 -30.93 -1.39 21.03
N THR A 848 -30.62 -0.25 21.66
CA THR A 848 -29.44 0.56 21.31
C THR A 848 -28.12 -0.22 21.41
N SER A 849 -27.99 -1.18 22.34
CA SER A 849 -26.79 -2.02 22.45
C SER A 849 -26.71 -3.09 21.36
N GLN A 850 -27.84 -3.63 20.90
CA GLN A 850 -27.87 -4.53 19.74
C GLN A 850 -27.62 -3.76 18.43
N MET A 851 -28.15 -2.55 18.27
CA MET A 851 -27.83 -1.66 17.13
C MET A 851 -26.33 -1.33 17.03
N ALA A 852 -25.60 -1.35 18.15
CA ALA A 852 -24.16 -1.16 18.19
C ALA A 852 -23.34 -2.44 17.93
N ALA A 853 -23.98 -3.61 17.81
CA ALA A 853 -23.32 -4.89 17.58
C ALA A 853 -23.51 -5.33 16.11
N GLN A 854 -22.42 -5.36 15.33
CA GLN A 854 -22.44 -5.83 13.92
C GLN A 854 -23.10 -7.20 13.76
N GLY A 855 -22.91 -8.11 14.73
CA GLY A 855 -23.51 -9.44 14.75
C GLY A 855 -25.05 -9.48 14.82
N SER A 856 -25.73 -8.38 15.15
CA SER A 856 -27.20 -8.29 15.05
C SER A 856 -27.70 -8.17 13.60
N PHE A 857 -26.83 -7.81 12.66
CA PHE A 857 -27.16 -7.56 11.25
C PHE A 857 -26.66 -8.72 10.36
N THR A 858 -26.96 -9.96 10.74
CA THR A 858 -26.37 -11.20 10.19
C THR A 858 -26.49 -11.39 8.67
N SER A 859 -27.41 -10.67 8.03
CA SER A 859 -27.68 -10.74 6.58
C SER A 859 -27.38 -9.44 5.84
N TRP A 860 -26.48 -8.62 6.38
CA TRP A 860 -26.03 -7.35 5.80
C TRP A 860 -24.54 -7.41 5.41
N ASP A 861 -24.20 -6.74 4.31
CA ASP A 861 -22.84 -6.68 3.78
C ASP A 861 -22.05 -5.52 4.42
N PHE A 862 -21.16 -5.83 5.37
CA PHE A 862 -20.23 -4.88 5.99
C PHE A 862 -18.87 -4.76 5.27
N PHE A 863 -18.69 -5.51 4.16
CA PHE A 863 -17.52 -5.37 3.31
C PHE A 863 -17.71 -4.20 2.34
N ASN A 864 -18.74 -4.25 1.48
CA ASN A 864 -18.96 -3.21 0.46
C ASN A 864 -19.99 -2.14 0.88
N THR A 865 -21.10 -2.55 1.51
CA THR A 865 -22.26 -1.67 1.69
C THR A 865 -22.21 -0.85 2.99
N TRP A 866 -22.00 -1.52 4.12
CA TRP A 866 -22.12 -0.96 5.46
C TRP A 866 -20.78 -0.90 6.21
N ILE A 867 -20.70 -0.03 7.22
CA ILE A 867 -19.59 0.07 8.16
C ILE A 867 -20.15 0.46 9.54
N MET A 868 -19.60 -0.08 10.63
CA MET A 868 -20.01 0.32 11.98
C MET A 868 -19.31 1.61 12.39
N VAL A 869 -20.07 2.68 12.66
CA VAL A 869 -19.57 4.00 13.06
C VAL A 869 -20.44 4.53 14.20
N ASN A 870 -19.83 5.06 15.27
CA ASN A 870 -20.53 5.68 16.40
C ASN A 870 -21.68 4.82 16.98
N GLY A 871 -21.50 3.49 17.04
CA GLY A 871 -22.48 2.55 17.59
C GLY A 871 -23.72 2.30 16.70
N ARG A 872 -23.62 2.53 15.38
CA ARG A 872 -24.65 2.15 14.40
C ARG A 872 -24.03 1.76 13.05
N PRO A 873 -24.72 1.00 12.18
CA PRO A 873 -24.32 0.90 10.78
C PRO A 873 -24.44 2.27 10.11
N GLN A 874 -23.50 2.60 9.22
CA GLN A 874 -23.57 3.70 8.25
C GLN A 874 -23.14 3.16 6.89
N LEU A 875 -23.46 3.87 5.81
CA LEU A 875 -23.15 3.42 4.45
C LEU A 875 -21.70 3.77 4.09
N ARG A 876 -20.92 2.78 3.63
CA ARG A 876 -19.49 2.95 3.34
C ARG A 876 -19.24 3.99 2.23
N ASN A 877 -20.10 4.01 1.21
CA ASN A 877 -19.99 4.89 0.05
C ASN A 877 -20.83 6.19 0.16
N ASN A 878 -21.57 6.36 1.25
CA ASN A 878 -22.41 7.53 1.54
C ASN A 878 -22.52 7.70 3.06
N PRO A 879 -21.41 7.96 3.78
CA PRO A 879 -21.42 8.03 5.23
C PRO A 879 -22.13 9.29 5.73
N GLU A 880 -22.67 9.21 6.94
CA GLU A 880 -23.15 10.39 7.67
C GLU A 880 -21.97 11.35 7.92
N PRO A 881 -22.10 12.66 7.66
CA PRO A 881 -21.07 13.61 8.08
C PRO A 881 -20.79 13.49 9.59
N PRO A 882 -19.53 13.56 10.04
CA PRO A 882 -19.24 13.56 11.47
C PRO A 882 -19.96 14.75 12.13
N PRO A 883 -20.53 14.59 13.33
CA PRO A 883 -21.25 15.66 14.01
C PRO A 883 -20.32 16.86 14.22
N VAL A 884 -20.72 18.02 13.71
CA VAL A 884 -19.91 19.24 13.76
C VAL A 884 -19.63 19.62 15.21
N ALA A 885 -18.36 19.67 15.58
CA ALA A 885 -17.90 19.98 16.93
C ALA A 885 -18.01 21.48 17.21
N THR A 886 -19.23 21.96 17.50
CA THR A 886 -19.55 23.38 17.66
C THR A 886 -18.73 24.05 18.77
N CYS A 887 -18.36 25.32 18.54
CA CYS A 887 -17.51 26.10 19.43
C CYS A 887 -18.25 26.49 20.73
N GLY A 888 -18.30 25.59 21.71
CA GLY A 888 -18.95 25.85 22.99
C GLY A 888 -18.30 26.97 23.81
N GLY A 889 -18.92 28.16 23.84
CA GLY A 889 -18.56 29.28 24.72
C GLY A 889 -19.27 30.60 24.34
N PRO A 890 -19.51 31.53 25.27
CA PRO A 890 -20.26 32.77 25.03
C PRO A 890 -19.45 33.89 24.33
N ALA A 891 -18.31 33.57 23.71
CA ALA A 891 -17.34 34.53 23.18
C ALA A 891 -16.69 34.08 21.86
N VAL A 892 -17.41 33.29 21.05
CA VAL A 892 -17.00 32.96 19.68
C VAL A 892 -17.26 34.17 18.78
N LEU A 893 -16.28 34.54 17.96
CA LEU A 893 -16.38 35.63 16.99
C LEU A 893 -16.56 35.13 15.55
N ASP A 894 -16.00 33.96 15.23
CA ASP A 894 -15.98 33.33 13.91
C ASP A 894 -15.74 31.81 14.05
N GLU A 895 -16.23 31.02 13.09
CA GLU A 895 -16.15 29.55 13.10
C GLU A 895 -15.87 29.03 11.68
N VAL A 896 -14.71 28.40 11.48
CA VAL A 896 -14.27 27.95 10.14
C VAL A 896 -14.21 26.42 10.07
N HIS A 897 -14.89 25.83 9.08
CA HIS A 897 -15.00 24.37 8.90
C HIS A 897 -14.05 23.83 7.84
N PHE A 898 -13.27 22.80 8.19
CA PHE A 898 -12.35 22.12 7.29
C PHE A 898 -12.50 20.59 7.40
N GLY A 899 -13.29 19.98 6.52
CA GLY A 899 -13.29 18.52 6.30
C GLY A 899 -13.59 17.63 7.53
N GLY A 900 -14.22 18.17 8.57
CA GLY A 900 -14.45 17.49 9.87
C GLY A 900 -13.77 18.17 11.07
N MET A 901 -12.83 19.10 10.83
CA MET A 901 -12.28 20.00 11.84
C MET A 901 -13.08 21.32 11.91
N VAL A 902 -13.10 21.91 13.11
CA VAL A 902 -13.69 23.23 13.40
C VAL A 902 -12.61 24.10 14.02
N LEU A 903 -12.39 25.29 13.45
CA LEU A 903 -11.47 26.31 13.96
C LEU A 903 -12.29 27.43 14.62
N CYS A 904 -12.20 27.51 15.94
CA CYS A 904 -12.90 28.53 16.74
C CYS A 904 -12.03 29.78 16.89
N ALA A 905 -12.56 30.92 16.45
CA ALA A 905 -12.04 32.24 16.81
C ALA A 905 -12.70 32.70 18.11
N TYR A 906 -11.90 32.94 19.15
CA TYR A 906 -12.40 33.48 20.43
C TYR A 906 -11.98 34.94 20.60
N GLY A 907 -12.91 35.78 21.05
CA GLY A 907 -12.64 37.17 21.40
C GLY A 907 -12.02 37.28 22.79
N ASP A 908 -10.88 37.96 22.90
CA ASP A 908 -10.21 38.23 24.19
C ASP A 908 -10.82 39.43 24.96
N GLY A 909 -11.80 40.11 24.37
CA GLY A 909 -12.43 41.32 24.89
C GLY A 909 -11.74 42.62 24.48
N SER A 910 -10.64 42.56 23.73
CA SER A 910 -10.00 43.71 23.08
C SER A 910 -10.59 43.95 21.68
N THR A 911 -10.57 45.20 21.22
CA THR A 911 -11.06 45.57 19.88
C THR A 911 -9.97 45.46 18.79
N THR A 912 -8.97 44.60 18.99
CA THR A 912 -7.70 44.64 18.23
C THR A 912 -7.05 43.29 17.91
N GLY A 913 -7.65 42.15 18.27
CA GLY A 913 -7.07 40.84 17.98
C GLY A 913 -8.10 39.71 17.89
N VAL A 914 -7.82 38.71 17.06
CA VAL A 914 -8.56 37.45 16.96
C VAL A 914 -7.56 36.31 17.12
N ASN A 915 -7.79 35.43 18.10
CA ASN A 915 -6.97 34.25 18.31
C ASN A 915 -7.75 33.00 17.89
N TYR A 916 -7.15 32.21 16.99
CA TYR A 916 -7.66 30.90 16.58
C TYR A 916 -7.08 29.81 17.48
N SER A 917 -7.94 28.94 18.01
CA SER A 917 -7.49 27.77 18.78
C SER A 917 -8.17 26.49 18.28
N GLY A 918 -7.37 25.51 17.87
CA GLY A 918 -7.86 24.22 17.38
C GLY A 918 -8.19 23.26 18.52
N LYS A 919 -9.42 22.74 18.55
CA LYS A 919 -9.81 21.61 19.41
C LYS A 919 -10.00 20.35 18.57
N ALA A 920 -8.99 19.48 18.54
CA ALA A 920 -9.14 18.13 18.00
C ALA A 920 -9.94 17.26 19.00
N SER A 921 -11.26 17.23 18.88
CA SER A 921 -12.16 16.50 19.79
C SER A 921 -12.24 14.99 19.50
N LEU A 922 -11.10 14.30 19.46
CA LEU A 922 -10.98 12.85 19.29
C LEU A 922 -9.99 12.23 20.30
N CYS A 923 -10.31 12.35 21.59
CA CYS A 923 -9.72 11.53 22.65
C CYS A 923 -10.74 11.35 23.78
N GLY A 924 -10.90 10.10 24.25
CA GLY A 924 -11.50 9.82 25.55
C GLY A 924 -10.57 10.30 26.68
N SER A 925 -11.12 10.51 27.87
CA SER A 925 -10.36 11.03 29.01
C SER A 925 -9.29 10.05 29.51
N GLY A 926 -8.02 10.29 29.16
CA GLY A 926 -6.86 9.74 29.90
C GLY A 926 -5.94 8.79 29.13
N SER A 927 -5.30 9.25 28.05
CA SER A 927 -3.96 8.77 27.65
C SER A 927 -3.30 9.77 26.70
N HIS A 928 -1.98 10.01 26.85
CA HIS A 928 -1.20 10.79 25.89
C HIS A 928 -0.41 9.87 24.96
N VAL A 929 -0.96 9.62 23.76
CA VAL A 929 -0.26 9.37 22.48
C VAL A 929 -1.34 9.04 21.43
N CYS A 930 -1.28 9.68 20.27
CA CYS A 930 -2.08 9.32 19.09
C CYS A 930 -1.19 9.41 17.85
N SER A 931 -1.01 8.29 17.14
CA SER A 931 -0.26 8.21 15.89
C SER A 931 -1.17 8.50 14.70
N PHE A 932 -0.83 9.51 13.90
CA PHE A 932 -1.50 9.76 12.62
C PHE A 932 -0.97 8.81 11.54
N ASN A 933 -1.69 7.72 11.27
CA ASN A 933 -1.61 7.00 10.00
C ASN A 933 -2.88 6.15 9.77
N GLU A 934 -3.48 6.24 8.57
CA GLU A 934 -4.45 5.32 7.91
C GLU A 934 -5.50 6.04 7.03
N TYR A 935 -5.87 7.29 7.33
CA TYR A 935 -7.05 7.94 6.71
C TYR A 935 -6.87 8.53 5.29
N PHE A 936 -5.70 8.37 4.65
CA PHE A 936 -5.31 9.07 3.41
C PHE A 936 -4.70 8.15 2.33
N THR A 937 -5.33 7.02 2.01
CA THR A 937 -4.88 6.10 0.94
C THR A 937 -5.92 5.79 -0.13
N ASN A 938 -7.11 6.39 -0.10
CA ASN A 938 -8.21 6.04 -1.01
C ASN A 938 -9.09 7.24 -1.46
N ARG A 939 -8.47 8.39 -1.80
CA ARG A 939 -9.13 9.46 -2.56
C ARG A 939 -8.33 9.81 -3.81
N ASN A 940 -8.91 9.56 -4.98
CA ASN A 940 -8.56 10.27 -6.21
C ASN A 940 -9.08 11.71 -6.10
N MET A 941 -8.31 12.59 -5.46
CA MET A 941 -8.49 14.04 -5.54
C MET A 941 -7.39 14.62 -6.41
N VAL A 942 -7.76 15.44 -7.40
CA VAL A 942 -6.80 16.13 -8.27
C VAL A 942 -5.98 17.11 -7.41
N PRO A 943 -4.63 17.04 -7.42
CA PRO A 943 -3.80 17.83 -6.51
C PRO A 943 -3.71 19.30 -6.95
N GLN A 944 -4.64 20.12 -6.46
CA GLN A 944 -4.48 21.57 -6.45
C GLN A 944 -3.53 21.99 -5.32
N LYS A 945 -2.60 22.90 -5.64
CA LYS A 945 -1.39 23.22 -4.85
C LYS A 945 -1.67 23.47 -3.36
N MET A 946 -1.12 22.63 -2.48
CA MET A 946 -0.91 22.94 -1.07
C MET A 946 0.55 22.66 -0.68
N ALA A 947 1.37 23.70 -0.61
CA ALA A 947 2.71 23.64 -0.07
C ALA A 947 2.75 24.36 1.28
N TRP A 948 2.89 23.59 2.36
CA TRP A 948 3.24 24.11 3.69
C TRP A 948 4.30 23.22 4.32
N ILE A 949 5.44 23.82 4.63
CA ILE A 949 6.54 23.17 5.34
C ILE A 949 6.15 23.04 6.80
N ALA A 950 6.17 21.81 7.34
CA ALA A 950 6.01 21.61 8.77
C ALA A 950 7.24 22.14 9.52
N HIS A 951 7.04 23.10 10.41
CA HIS A 951 8.02 23.51 11.41
C HIS A 951 7.39 23.38 12.80
N THR A 952 7.85 22.38 13.56
CA THR A 952 7.47 22.18 14.96
C THR A 952 8.32 23.07 15.85
N GLY A 953 7.83 24.26 16.19
CA GLY A 953 8.50 25.17 17.12
C GLY A 953 7.57 26.28 17.60
N ASP A 954 7.28 26.30 18.91
CA ASP A 954 6.47 27.35 19.53
C ASP A 954 7.19 28.70 19.51
N TYR A 955 6.59 29.71 18.87
CA TYR A 955 7.07 31.10 18.90
C TYR A 955 5.92 32.07 19.19
N SER A 956 5.78 32.46 20.46
CA SER A 956 4.91 33.56 20.88
C SER A 956 5.60 34.91 20.61
N VAL A 957 5.23 35.59 19.53
CA VAL A 957 5.73 36.94 19.22
C VAL A 957 4.87 38.00 19.90
N SER A 958 5.43 38.72 20.88
CA SER A 958 4.76 39.87 21.52
C SER A 958 5.27 41.19 20.96
N THR A 959 4.40 41.99 20.33
CA THR A 959 4.75 43.32 19.79
C THR A 959 4.12 44.45 20.60
N THR A 960 4.84 44.95 21.60
CA THR A 960 4.49 46.20 22.30
C THR A 960 5.28 47.38 21.69
N GLY A 961 4.66 48.07 20.72
CA GLY A 961 5.25 49.23 20.03
C GLY A 961 4.22 50.33 19.78
N SER A 962 4.58 51.58 20.04
CA SER A 962 3.61 52.69 20.18
C SER A 962 3.45 53.57 18.93
N GLY A 963 2.20 53.72 18.48
CA GLY A 963 1.60 54.98 17.99
C GLY A 963 2.31 55.78 16.89
N GLY A 964 1.80 55.69 15.66
CA GLY A 964 2.03 56.64 14.56
C GLY A 964 0.75 56.80 13.73
N ALA A 965 0.53 57.97 13.10
CA ALA A 965 -0.78 58.33 12.54
C ALA A 965 -0.74 58.68 11.04
N TRP A 966 -1.72 58.13 10.31
CA TRP A 966 -2.27 58.59 9.01
C TRP A 966 -1.34 58.65 7.77
N SER A 967 -1.67 57.84 6.76
CA SER A 967 -2.00 58.35 5.41
C SER A 967 -2.63 57.24 4.54
N THR A 968 -3.36 57.64 3.50
CA THR A 968 -3.95 56.74 2.49
C THR A 968 -3.09 56.68 1.23
N ASN A 969 -3.38 55.70 0.35
CA ASN A 969 -2.71 55.40 -0.93
C ASN A 969 -1.29 54.81 -0.85
N SER A 970 -1.20 53.49 -0.94
CA SER A 970 -0.29 52.86 -1.92
C SER A 970 -0.84 51.48 -2.32
N THR A 971 -0.73 51.16 -3.62
CA THR A 971 -1.02 49.82 -4.16
C THR A 971 0.22 48.95 -4.01
N ALA A 972 0.15 47.90 -3.20
CA ALA A 972 1.23 46.94 -3.03
C ALA A 972 0.97 45.68 -3.88
N SER A 973 1.77 45.52 -4.94
CA SER A 973 1.80 44.31 -5.78
C SER A 973 2.53 43.17 -5.07
N TRP A 974 1.91 41.99 -5.00
CA TRP A 974 2.59 40.77 -4.56
C TRP A 974 3.34 40.13 -5.73
N GLY A 975 4.65 40.33 -5.79
CA GLY A 975 5.56 39.57 -6.65
C GLY A 975 5.98 38.24 -5.99
N PRO A 976 6.39 37.22 -6.77
CA PRO A 976 6.87 35.96 -6.22
C PRO A 976 8.23 36.10 -5.52
N VAL A 977 8.45 35.31 -4.48
CA VAL A 977 9.74 35.24 -3.77
C VAL A 977 10.63 34.19 -4.42
N THR A 978 11.85 34.59 -4.82
CA THR A 978 12.86 33.69 -5.40
C THR A 978 13.53 32.83 -4.33
N ASN A 979 13.69 31.53 -4.60
CA ASN A 979 14.09 30.55 -3.60
C ASN A 979 15.62 30.28 -3.64
N THR A 980 16.42 31.13 -3.00
CA THR A 980 17.88 30.95 -2.91
C THR A 980 18.46 31.34 -1.53
N GLN A 981 18.88 30.35 -0.74
CA GLN A 981 20.21 30.29 -0.12
C GLN A 981 20.42 28.99 0.68
N ALA A 982 21.69 28.58 0.81
CA ALA A 982 22.06 27.27 1.35
C ALA A 982 22.17 27.25 2.89
N ALA A 983 22.05 26.04 3.47
CA ALA A 983 22.25 25.83 4.90
C ALA A 983 23.73 25.96 5.30
N TYR A 984 23.99 26.58 6.45
CA TYR A 984 25.27 26.53 7.15
C TYR A 984 25.04 26.09 8.61
N PHE A 985 25.57 24.92 8.96
CA PHE A 985 25.67 24.48 10.36
C PHE A 985 26.86 25.17 11.05
N CYS A 986 26.65 25.67 12.26
CA CYS A 986 27.71 26.02 13.22
C CYS A 986 27.28 25.50 14.61
N ASN A 987 28.25 25.05 15.41
CA ASN A 987 28.01 24.22 16.58
C ASN A 987 28.65 24.79 17.87
N ASP A 988 28.01 24.54 19.01
CA ASP A 988 28.47 24.67 20.42
C ASP A 988 29.26 25.93 20.90
N GLY A 989 28.75 26.58 21.96
CA GLY A 989 29.46 27.64 22.73
C GLY A 989 28.68 28.09 23.99
N PRO A 990 29.22 28.02 25.24
CA PRO A 990 28.35 27.98 26.44
C PRO A 990 28.48 29.14 27.48
N GLY A 991 27.47 29.21 28.36
CA GLY A 991 27.46 29.94 29.66
C GLY A 991 26.32 30.96 29.78
N GLY A 992 25.65 31.17 30.91
CA GLY A 992 25.64 30.57 32.26
C GLY A 992 24.73 31.42 33.17
N GLY A 993 24.21 31.04 34.34
CA GLY A 993 24.31 29.81 35.13
C GLY A 993 23.50 29.96 36.45
N GLY A 994 23.43 28.90 37.26
CA GLY A 994 22.63 28.83 38.50
C GLY A 994 21.12 28.58 38.24
N GLY A 995 20.40 27.75 39.01
CA GLY A 995 20.81 26.87 40.09
C GLY A 995 19.71 26.70 41.14
N ILE A 996 19.42 25.47 41.58
CA ILE A 996 19.23 25.02 42.98
C ILE A 996 18.87 23.51 42.99
N GLN A 997 19.60 22.75 43.82
CA GLN A 997 19.32 21.43 44.43
C GLN A 997 18.38 20.39 43.73
N GLY A 998 18.94 19.20 43.45
CA GLY A 998 18.20 17.93 43.40
C GLY A 998 18.27 17.19 44.75
N PRO A 999 18.33 15.84 44.84
CA PRO A 999 18.24 14.82 43.77
C PRO A 999 17.14 13.76 44.05
N TYR A 1000 16.94 12.80 43.14
CA TYR A 1000 16.79 11.37 43.46
C TYR A 1000 16.80 10.51 42.17
N CYS A 1001 17.49 9.38 42.21
CA CYS A 1001 17.40 8.33 41.18
C CYS A 1001 16.87 7.06 41.82
N SER A 1002 16.03 6.29 41.11
CA SER A 1002 15.71 4.92 41.46
C SER A 1002 15.54 4.06 40.19
N TYR A 1003 16.38 3.03 40.09
CA TYR A 1003 16.22 1.93 39.14
C TYR A 1003 15.03 1.06 39.54
N HIS A 1004 14.39 0.39 38.57
CA HIS A 1004 13.88 -0.95 38.80
C HIS A 1004 14.01 -1.82 37.54
N HIS A 1005 14.16 -3.12 37.74
CA HIS A 1005 14.59 -4.09 36.73
C HIS A 1005 13.52 -5.18 36.46
N ALA A 1006 13.72 -5.90 35.35
CA ALA A 1006 13.09 -7.15 34.91
C ALA A 1006 11.68 -7.09 34.26
N GLY A 1007 11.40 -7.90 33.23
CA GLY A 1007 12.33 -8.74 32.45
C GLY A 1007 11.68 -9.84 31.60
N LEU A 1008 12.52 -10.53 30.80
CA LEU A 1008 12.26 -11.75 30.00
C LEU A 1008 11.32 -11.54 28.78
N ARG A 1009 11.72 -11.90 27.53
CA ARG A 1009 11.94 -13.23 26.90
C ARG A 1009 10.67 -14.08 26.77
N SER A 1010 10.40 -14.80 25.67
CA SER A 1010 10.97 -14.80 24.30
C SER A 1010 10.20 -15.79 23.41
N GLU A 1011 10.09 -15.50 22.10
CA GLU A 1011 9.73 -16.42 21.00
C GLU A 1011 8.32 -17.05 21.00
N GLY A 1012 7.83 -17.41 19.80
CA GLY A 1012 6.46 -17.90 19.58
C GLY A 1012 5.96 -17.82 18.13
N THR A 1013 6.67 -18.47 17.20
CA THR A 1013 6.33 -18.50 15.77
C THR A 1013 5.09 -19.34 15.47
N MET A 1014 4.18 -18.84 14.62
CA MET A 1014 3.32 -19.67 13.78
C MET A 1014 2.73 -18.90 12.58
N CYS A 1015 2.59 -19.59 11.45
CA CYS A 1015 1.82 -19.17 10.27
C CYS A 1015 0.30 -19.40 10.55
N CYS A 1016 -0.67 -19.01 9.73
CA CYS A 1016 -0.73 -18.75 8.28
C CYS A 1016 -1.82 -17.68 7.97
N PRO A 1017 -2.21 -17.39 6.71
CA PRO A 1017 -2.88 -16.13 6.34
C PRO A 1017 -4.42 -16.15 6.42
N ASP A 1018 -4.99 -14.95 6.34
CA ASP A 1018 -6.06 -14.55 5.41
C ASP A 1018 -5.74 -13.15 4.85
#